data_AF-A0A1I0DTN3-F1
#
_entry.id   AF-A0A1I0DTN3-F1
#
_cell.length_a   1.000
_cell.length_b   1.000
_cell.length_c   1.000
_cell.angle_alpha   90.00
_cell.angle_beta   90.00
_cell.angle_gamma   90.00
#
_symmetry.space_group_name_H-M   'P 1'
#
loop_
_entity.id
_entity.type
_entity.pdbx_description
1 polymer ?
#
loop_
_entity_poly.entity_id
_entity_poly.type
_entity_poly.pdbx_seq_one_letter_code
_entity_poly.pdbx_strand_id
1 'polypeptide(L)'
;MKIKLKVKHLVYFFVGLLIFIPFLVMIVFPQINLYLAEKKLEDGDPAGKHQLLKVLETASFDWQKWNVIEEHMLQGGMANRFDIYVGPSMIQGGQSSESIIGFSWEEKLPFLTDYLESGPTNGYLVTVATDLASHYQQEGKLDKADEALMTAVERFSTTQYSFHQNELLLERIKLAVRHSQFEKAEKYSNELTEKLNADDYYMTAEIAKLRAEMIIKQGNLQEAYAEIKDALTGFETNWKNQRERLAEDGLPIEEMEDIESSVVYNQLQSLERHLTRAMDEQRDAIVTVKGKIVRQDGTPVENAGVFLREEQNVNRSVGDDEAYQVTTDETGAYKIEGVIPGSYQLFAGFLYDQIDGWTWPLDTNEWINIDGSEDVNYDITLHPLIEIESPVNQTVITGDTMHFSWEEVEEAAYYQLNLGLEFESGGTSSTSFQKKIMDTEIDIPVEKLYDRQVGVSFDGEGDVDPYALLAFTNPKNRFSWSVDAYNSNGDLITRSNGYRLGEDTIGNLPFFYLKERELTEADQLLLDHQPKEALEAYQENYEDNPNDIHSLRMISRLIGIKGDGLRETRDELALPYLIELAEKTSTPSYSYSVAIYYYEKREWEAFHKWFDRYVRLNDGEITEYIHGIYANAFMFQGEYEEAKEQLEIAVNRDSTNRFVGNWIAVELYLGESFDQVIQIAQDHPERDYGTEHMDWVDIIQELKEESEQYSAYENELKRTLSMYFEGKEAELKEWKEETNLAGLQRFIKELENVN
;
A
#
# COMPACT_ATOMS: atom_id res chain seq x y z
N MET A 1 22.55 73.91 -11.72
CA MET A 1 21.10 73.88 -12.00
C MET A 1 20.36 74.08 -10.67
N LYS A 2 19.55 75.13 -10.51
CA LYS A 2 18.81 75.41 -9.25
C LYS A 2 17.36 74.92 -9.40
N ILE A 3 16.99 73.85 -8.71
CA ILE A 3 15.63 73.31 -8.73
C ILE A 3 14.75 74.15 -7.78
N LYS A 4 13.67 74.76 -8.29
CA LYS A 4 12.66 75.45 -7.49
C LYS A 4 11.51 74.49 -7.17
N LEU A 5 11.50 73.90 -5.99
CA LEU A 5 10.39 73.05 -5.53
C LEU A 5 9.24 73.95 -5.04
N LYS A 6 8.02 73.78 -5.57
CA LYS A 6 6.83 74.49 -5.04
C LYS A 6 6.38 73.80 -3.75
N VAL A 7 6.06 74.56 -2.70
CA VAL A 7 5.66 74.09 -1.35
C VAL A 7 4.64 72.93 -1.39
N LYS A 8 3.68 72.95 -2.32
CA LYS A 8 2.71 71.85 -2.50
C LYS A 8 3.34 70.47 -2.75
N HIS A 9 4.46 70.40 -3.48
CA HIS A 9 5.17 69.13 -3.72
C HIS A 9 5.93 68.67 -2.48
N LEU A 10 6.41 69.60 -1.64
CA LEU A 10 7.01 69.25 -0.36
C LEU A 10 5.95 68.65 0.58
N VAL A 11 4.75 69.25 0.62
CA VAL A 11 3.61 68.72 1.40
C VAL A 11 3.19 67.35 0.88
N TYR A 12 3.03 67.16 -0.43
CA TYR A 12 2.71 65.84 -0.98
C TYR A 12 3.80 64.81 -0.73
N PHE A 13 5.07 65.21 -0.77
CA PHE A 13 6.18 64.32 -0.42
C PHE A 13 6.11 63.91 1.05
N PHE A 14 5.92 64.84 1.99
CA PHE A 14 5.82 64.52 3.42
C PHE A 14 4.57 63.69 3.75
N VAL A 15 3.42 63.99 3.15
CA VAL A 15 2.19 63.19 3.32
C VAL A 15 2.37 61.80 2.71
N GLY A 16 2.98 61.71 1.53
CA GLY A 16 3.32 60.43 0.91
C GLY A 16 4.25 59.61 1.80
N LEU A 17 5.27 60.23 2.38
CA LEU A 17 6.24 59.56 3.26
C LEU A 17 5.61 59.14 4.59
N LEU A 18 4.67 59.93 5.13
CA LEU A 18 3.87 59.59 6.31
C LEU A 18 2.89 58.44 6.09
N ILE A 19 2.45 58.19 4.86
CA ILE A 19 1.61 57.03 4.52
C ILE A 19 2.50 55.82 4.17
N PHE A 20 3.60 56.08 3.45
CA PHE A 20 4.48 55.05 2.92
C PHE A 20 5.33 54.37 4.00
N ILE A 21 5.82 55.09 5.01
CA ILE A 21 6.56 54.47 6.11
C ILE A 21 5.68 53.47 6.90
N PRO A 22 4.48 53.85 7.37
CA PRO A 22 3.57 52.90 8.02
C PRO A 22 3.20 51.72 7.12
N PHE A 23 2.99 51.94 5.82
CA PHE A 23 2.73 50.87 4.86
C PHE A 23 3.93 49.89 4.75
N LEU A 24 5.15 50.41 4.61
CA LEU A 24 6.35 49.57 4.57
C LEU A 24 6.54 48.80 5.88
N VAL A 25 6.33 49.44 7.02
CA VAL A 25 6.56 48.84 8.35
C VAL A 25 5.49 47.84 8.73
N MET A 26 4.22 48.09 8.41
CA MET A 26 3.11 47.21 8.81
C MET A 26 2.76 46.14 7.78
N ILE A 27 3.08 46.33 6.49
CA ILE A 27 2.67 45.40 5.43
C ILE A 27 3.89 44.76 4.76
N VAL A 28 4.85 45.56 4.26
CA VAL A 28 5.93 45.03 3.43
C VAL A 28 7.00 44.29 4.23
N PHE A 29 7.50 44.87 5.33
CA PHE A 29 8.55 44.22 6.13
C PHE A 29 8.09 42.92 6.81
N PRO A 30 6.87 42.81 7.38
CA PRO A 30 6.37 41.55 7.91
C PRO A 30 6.29 40.44 6.85
N GLN A 31 5.83 40.76 5.63
CA GLN A 31 5.77 39.81 4.51
C GLN A 31 7.16 39.36 4.04
N ILE A 32 8.14 40.27 4.00
CA ILE A 32 9.53 39.90 3.69
C ILE A 32 10.12 39.00 4.79
N ASN A 33 9.83 39.30 6.06
CA ASN A 33 10.32 38.47 7.17
C ASN A 33 9.68 37.08 7.16
N LEU A 34 8.39 36.99 6.83
CA LEU A 34 7.68 35.72 6.66
C LEU A 34 8.29 34.91 5.52
N TYR A 35 8.42 35.49 4.32
CA TYR A 35 9.07 34.83 3.18
C TYR A 35 10.52 34.37 3.48
N LEU A 36 11.28 35.17 4.22
CA LEU A 36 12.63 34.78 4.64
C LEU A 36 12.62 33.67 5.70
N ALA A 37 11.61 33.62 6.56
CA ALA A 37 11.43 32.56 7.54
C ALA A 37 11.01 31.25 6.85
N GLU A 38 10.04 31.30 5.93
CA GLU A 38 9.60 30.18 5.09
C GLU A 38 10.77 29.61 4.30
N LYS A 39 11.51 30.45 3.57
CA LYS A 39 12.67 29.99 2.80
C LYS A 39 13.75 29.34 3.67
N LYS A 40 13.99 29.89 4.86
CA LYS A 40 14.92 29.26 5.81
C LYS A 40 14.40 27.93 6.34
N LEU A 41 13.09 27.82 6.50
CA LEU A 41 12.42 26.61 6.95
C LEU A 41 12.48 25.53 5.86
N GLU A 42 12.27 25.90 4.59
CA GLU A 42 12.51 25.04 3.40
C GLU A 42 13.98 24.58 3.31
N ASP A 43 14.92 25.46 3.66
CA ASP A 43 16.36 25.15 3.70
C ASP A 43 16.76 24.32 4.95
N GLY A 44 15.82 23.96 5.83
CA GLY A 44 16.08 23.20 7.06
C GLY A 44 16.80 23.99 8.17
N ASP A 45 16.90 25.33 8.08
CA ASP A 45 17.56 26.19 9.07
C ASP A 45 16.67 26.33 10.33
N PRO A 46 17.10 25.85 11.52
CA PRO A 46 16.35 25.99 12.77
C PRO A 46 16.02 27.46 13.13
N ALA A 47 16.78 28.43 12.60
CA ALA A 47 16.47 29.84 12.78
C ALA A 47 15.19 30.29 12.05
N GLY A 48 14.77 29.58 10.99
CA GLY A 48 13.50 29.81 10.30
C GLY A 48 12.31 29.63 11.24
N LYS A 49 12.29 28.52 11.98
CA LYS A 49 11.27 28.22 13.01
C LYS A 49 11.13 29.32 14.06
N HIS A 50 12.25 29.80 14.62
CA HIS A 50 12.22 30.88 15.61
C HIS A 50 11.73 32.22 15.01
N GLN A 51 12.07 32.49 13.74
CA GLN A 51 11.55 33.67 13.04
C GLN A 51 10.04 33.57 12.80
N LEU A 52 9.52 32.38 12.46
CA LEU A 52 8.09 32.16 12.26
C LEU A 52 7.30 32.35 13.55
N LEU A 53 7.77 31.80 14.68
CA LEU A 53 7.16 32.03 16.00
C LEU A 53 7.11 33.53 16.34
N LYS A 54 8.19 34.26 16.04
CA LYS A 54 8.24 35.70 16.26
C LYS A 54 7.25 36.45 15.35
N VAL A 55 7.07 36.01 14.11
CA VAL A 55 6.05 36.56 13.20
C VAL A 55 4.65 36.35 13.78
N LEU A 56 4.35 35.17 14.33
CA LEU A 56 3.08 34.88 15.00
C LEU A 56 2.83 35.75 16.25
N GLU A 57 3.85 35.95 17.09
CA GLU A 57 3.76 36.78 18.29
C GLU A 57 3.63 38.29 17.99
N THR A 58 4.16 38.74 16.84
CA THR A 58 4.24 40.17 16.49
C THR A 58 3.40 40.55 15.27
N ALA A 59 2.53 39.65 14.81
CA ALA A 59 1.69 39.84 13.64
C ALA A 59 0.87 41.13 13.77
N SER A 60 0.95 41.99 12.75
CA SER A 60 0.24 43.28 12.75
C SER A 60 -1.23 43.14 12.35
N PHE A 61 -1.60 42.00 11.75
CA PHE A 61 -2.96 41.69 11.32
C PHE A 61 -3.29 40.23 11.59
N ASP A 62 -4.53 39.96 12.03
CA ASP A 62 -5.00 38.63 12.40
C ASP A 62 -4.93 37.63 11.22
N TRP A 63 -5.24 38.06 10.00
CA TRP A 63 -5.18 37.17 8.83
C TRP A 63 -3.77 36.61 8.56
N GLN A 64 -2.71 37.38 8.82
CA GLN A 64 -1.34 36.88 8.65
C GLN A 64 -1.03 35.81 9.66
N LYS A 65 -1.49 36.01 10.90
CA LYS A 65 -1.33 35.03 11.97
C LYS A 65 -2.08 33.74 11.64
N TRP A 66 -3.32 33.85 11.19
CA TRP A 66 -4.15 32.70 10.84
C TRP A 66 -3.58 31.90 9.67
N ASN A 67 -3.16 32.55 8.59
CA ASN A 67 -2.51 31.85 7.47
C ASN A 67 -1.27 31.07 7.91
N VAL A 68 -0.39 31.66 8.73
CA VAL A 68 0.81 30.98 9.21
C VAL A 68 0.47 29.76 10.08
N ILE A 69 -0.60 29.83 10.88
CA ILE A 69 -1.09 28.68 11.63
C ILE A 69 -1.63 27.60 10.68
N GLU A 70 -2.48 28.00 9.73
CA GLU A 70 -3.11 27.11 8.75
C GLU A 70 -2.05 26.35 7.91
N GLU A 71 -0.99 27.03 7.48
CA GLU A 71 0.04 26.48 6.60
C GLU A 71 1.11 25.66 7.34
N HIS A 72 1.42 25.97 8.60
CA HIS A 72 2.62 25.41 9.25
C HIS A 72 2.39 24.73 10.61
N MET A 73 1.23 24.93 11.25
CA MET A 73 0.97 24.39 12.59
C MET A 73 -0.04 23.25 12.60
N LEU A 74 -0.92 23.18 11.60
CA LEU A 74 -1.92 22.12 11.50
C LEU A 74 -1.28 20.83 11.01
N GLN A 75 -1.62 19.73 11.67
CA GLN A 75 -1.21 18.39 11.26
C GLN A 75 -2.39 17.58 10.75
N GLY A 76 -3.61 17.90 11.18
CA GLY A 76 -4.75 17.05 10.92
C GLY A 76 -4.74 15.81 11.81
N GLY A 77 -5.55 14.83 11.44
CA GLY A 77 -5.70 13.64 12.25
C GLY A 77 -4.42 12.82 12.35
N MET A 78 -4.52 11.73 13.10
CA MET A 78 -3.36 10.93 13.49
C MET A 78 -2.57 10.37 12.29
N ALA A 79 -3.23 10.10 11.17
CA ALA A 79 -2.60 9.57 9.97
C ALA A 79 -1.82 10.61 9.15
N ASN A 80 -1.73 11.85 9.60
CA ASN A 80 -0.94 12.91 8.96
C ASN A 80 0.23 13.39 9.83
N ARG A 81 0.50 12.70 10.95
CA ARG A 81 1.50 13.11 11.95
C ARG A 81 2.89 12.53 11.74
N PHE A 82 3.03 11.53 10.88
CA PHE A 82 4.25 10.76 10.72
C PHE A 82 4.87 10.98 9.35
N ASP A 83 6.20 11.01 9.31
CA ASP A 83 6.94 11.20 8.07
C ASP A 83 6.93 9.93 7.22
N ILE A 84 6.83 8.77 7.86
CA ILE A 84 6.90 7.46 7.22
C ILE A 84 5.93 6.50 7.90
N TYR A 85 5.25 5.68 7.11
CA TYR A 85 4.46 4.54 7.55
C TYR A 85 5.12 3.27 7.04
N VAL A 86 5.32 2.32 7.93
CA VAL A 86 5.96 1.03 7.66
C VAL A 86 4.98 -0.08 8.02
N GLY A 87 4.71 -1.00 7.10
CA GLY A 87 3.90 -2.19 7.37
C GLY A 87 4.08 -3.29 6.32
N PRO A 88 3.43 -4.46 6.52
CA PRO A 88 3.62 -5.67 5.70
C PRO A 88 3.29 -5.55 4.22
N SER A 89 2.30 -4.73 3.84
CA SER A 89 1.93 -4.54 2.43
C SER A 89 2.66 -3.39 1.76
N MET A 90 3.13 -2.37 2.51
CA MET A 90 3.80 -1.22 1.90
C MET A 90 4.60 -0.37 2.90
N ILE A 91 5.52 0.42 2.34
CA ILE A 91 6.12 1.58 2.98
C ILE A 91 5.59 2.81 2.27
N GLN A 92 5.07 3.77 3.04
CA GLN A 92 4.50 5.01 2.53
C GLN A 92 5.24 6.20 3.14
N GLY A 93 5.61 7.19 2.30
CA GLY A 93 6.00 8.52 2.79
C GLY A 93 4.77 9.32 3.21
N GLY A 94 4.89 10.10 4.28
CA GLY A 94 3.86 11.02 4.75
C GLY A 94 3.46 12.01 3.67
N GLN A 95 2.20 12.48 3.71
CA GLN A 95 1.64 13.34 2.67
C GLN A 95 2.26 14.75 2.59
N SER A 96 3.08 15.15 3.57
CA SER A 96 3.77 16.45 3.55
C SER A 96 5.06 16.40 2.75
N SER A 97 4.97 16.63 1.44
CA SER A 97 6.13 16.90 0.57
C SER A 97 6.82 18.24 0.85
N GLU A 98 6.19 19.10 1.67
CA GLU A 98 6.80 20.32 2.21
C GLU A 98 7.36 20.00 3.60
N SER A 99 8.65 20.26 3.81
CA SER A 99 9.34 19.96 5.07
C SER A 99 8.71 20.73 6.23
N ILE A 100 7.73 20.12 6.91
CA ILE A 100 7.22 20.64 8.16
C ILE A 100 8.33 20.40 9.17
N ILE A 101 9.20 21.40 9.39
CA ILE A 101 9.91 21.46 10.67
C ILE A 101 8.82 21.48 11.74
N GLY A 102 8.60 20.34 12.41
CA GLY A 102 7.53 20.16 13.38
C GLY A 102 7.62 21.19 14.51
N PHE A 103 6.57 22.00 14.68
CA PHE A 103 6.37 22.72 15.94
C PHE A 103 6.02 21.71 17.04
N SER A 104 6.63 21.84 18.22
CA SER A 104 6.27 21.03 19.37
C SER A 104 4.89 21.43 19.88
N TRP A 105 4.23 20.57 20.65
CA TRP A 105 2.93 20.91 21.23
C TRP A 105 3.02 22.11 22.18
N GLU A 106 4.13 22.29 22.90
CA GLU A 106 4.37 23.49 23.72
C GLU A 106 4.38 24.78 22.88
N GLU A 107 4.89 24.69 21.65
CA GLU A 107 4.92 25.82 20.73
C GLU A 107 3.56 26.04 20.06
N LYS A 108 2.86 24.98 19.64
CA LYS A 108 1.57 25.06 18.93
C LYS A 108 0.40 25.44 19.82
N LEU A 109 0.33 24.85 21.02
CA LEU A 109 -0.86 24.87 21.87
C LEU A 109 -1.43 26.28 22.12
N PRO A 110 -0.61 27.32 22.43
CA PRO A 110 -1.13 28.67 22.60
C PRO A 110 -1.80 29.23 21.33
N PHE A 111 -1.22 28.95 20.16
CA PHE A 111 -1.71 29.47 18.88
C PHE A 111 -2.95 28.72 18.40
N LEU A 112 -2.98 27.39 18.52
CA LEU A 112 -4.14 26.57 18.17
C LEU A 112 -5.33 26.88 19.08
N THR A 113 -5.10 27.07 20.38
CA THR A 113 -6.16 27.47 21.31
C THR A 113 -6.75 28.83 20.94
N ASP A 114 -5.89 29.81 20.61
CA ASP A 114 -6.37 31.13 20.18
C ASP A 114 -7.07 31.09 18.81
N TYR A 115 -6.63 30.23 17.89
CA TYR A 115 -7.35 30.00 16.63
C TYR A 115 -8.74 29.39 16.89
N LEU A 116 -8.84 28.42 17.79
CA LEU A 116 -10.12 27.79 18.16
C LEU A 116 -11.13 28.84 18.68
N GLU A 117 -10.67 29.80 19.48
CA GLU A 117 -11.51 30.86 20.05
C GLU A 117 -11.81 31.99 19.05
N SER A 118 -10.81 32.43 18.29
CA SER A 118 -10.84 33.72 17.57
C SER A 118 -10.51 33.64 16.06
N GLY A 119 -10.04 32.49 15.57
CA GLY A 119 -9.65 32.27 14.17
C GLY A 119 -10.83 32.27 13.19
N PRO A 120 -10.62 32.20 11.87
CA PRO A 120 -11.71 32.15 10.89
C PRO A 120 -12.57 30.89 11.04
N THR A 121 -13.88 31.02 10.76
CA THR A 121 -14.82 29.87 10.71
C THR A 121 -14.79 29.27 9.31
N ASN A 122 -13.85 28.35 9.07
CA ASN A 122 -13.58 27.65 7.80
C ASN A 122 -13.17 26.19 8.09
N GLY A 123 -12.85 25.40 7.06
CA GLY A 123 -12.43 24.00 7.24
C GLY A 123 -11.24 23.82 8.19
N TYR A 124 -10.29 24.77 8.23
CA TYR A 124 -9.16 24.71 9.16
C TYR A 124 -9.56 24.77 10.63
N LEU A 125 -10.71 25.39 10.97
CA LEU A 125 -11.23 25.34 12.34
C LEU A 125 -11.60 23.92 12.76
N VAL A 126 -12.05 23.07 11.82
CA VAL A 126 -12.28 21.65 12.08
C VAL A 126 -10.96 20.98 12.42
N THR A 127 -9.94 21.16 11.57
CA THR A 127 -8.58 20.63 11.77
C THR A 127 -8.00 21.04 13.12
N VAL A 128 -8.08 22.33 13.47
CA VAL A 128 -7.61 22.85 14.77
C VAL A 128 -8.30 22.18 15.94
N ALA A 129 -9.63 22.02 15.88
CA ALA A 129 -10.39 21.40 16.95
C ALA A 129 -10.03 19.91 17.11
N THR A 130 -9.88 19.19 15.99
CA THR A 130 -9.47 17.78 15.97
C THR A 130 -8.03 17.58 16.46
N ASP A 131 -7.11 18.48 16.08
CA ASP A 131 -5.71 18.48 16.54
C ASP A 131 -5.64 18.67 18.06
N LEU A 132 -6.33 19.69 18.58
CA LEU A 132 -6.41 19.96 20.02
C LEU A 132 -7.09 18.83 20.79
N ALA A 133 -8.19 18.29 20.26
CA ALA A 133 -8.89 17.17 20.88
C ALA A 133 -8.00 15.94 20.98
N SER A 134 -7.28 15.62 19.91
CA SER A 134 -6.32 14.52 19.87
C SER A 134 -5.16 14.73 20.85
N HIS A 135 -4.62 15.96 20.96
CA HIS A 135 -3.59 16.28 21.97
C HIS A 135 -4.10 16.09 23.40
N TYR A 136 -5.27 16.65 23.72
CA TYR A 136 -5.86 16.48 25.04
C TYR A 136 -6.22 15.03 25.34
N GLN A 137 -6.60 14.26 24.32
CA GLN A 137 -6.80 12.82 24.45
C GLN A 137 -5.51 12.10 24.88
N GLN A 138 -4.38 12.41 24.24
CA GLN A 138 -3.07 11.83 24.59
C GLN A 138 -2.65 12.17 26.02
N GLU A 139 -2.99 13.37 26.51
CA GLU A 139 -2.76 13.76 27.90
C GLU A 139 -3.79 13.18 28.90
N GLY A 140 -4.75 12.37 28.44
CA GLY A 140 -5.84 11.82 29.25
C GLY A 140 -6.89 12.85 29.70
N LYS A 141 -6.92 14.04 29.10
CA LYS A 141 -7.81 15.17 29.42
C LYS A 141 -9.07 15.16 28.54
N LEU A 142 -9.85 14.07 28.61
CA LEU A 142 -10.98 13.82 27.71
C LEU A 142 -12.06 14.93 27.71
N ASP A 143 -12.34 15.55 28.85
CA ASP A 143 -13.33 16.65 28.91
C ASP A 143 -12.86 17.89 28.13
N LYS A 144 -11.55 18.18 28.13
CA LYS A 144 -10.99 19.26 27.30
C LYS A 144 -11.01 18.93 25.82
N ALA A 145 -10.83 17.66 25.48
CA ALA A 145 -10.94 17.21 24.09
C ALA A 145 -12.36 17.43 23.55
N ASP A 146 -13.38 17.01 24.31
CA ASP A 146 -14.79 17.26 23.96
C ASP A 146 -15.14 18.75 23.92
N GLU A 147 -14.62 19.54 24.88
CA GLU A 147 -14.79 21.00 24.91
C GLU A 147 -14.19 21.69 23.68
N ALA A 148 -13.01 21.24 23.21
CA ALA A 148 -12.39 21.79 22.01
C ALA A 148 -13.27 21.58 20.77
N LEU A 149 -13.78 20.35 20.59
CA LEU A 149 -14.70 20.02 19.49
C LEU A 149 -16.00 20.82 19.59
N MET A 150 -16.60 20.89 20.78
CA MET A 150 -17.85 21.62 21.00
C MET A 150 -17.69 23.13 20.76
N THR A 151 -16.57 23.71 21.18
CA THR A 151 -16.25 25.13 20.93
C THR A 151 -16.28 25.42 19.43
N ALA A 152 -15.69 24.56 18.59
CA ALA A 152 -15.75 24.73 17.14
C ALA A 152 -17.18 24.54 16.59
N VAL A 153 -17.94 23.55 17.08
CA VAL A 153 -19.35 23.31 16.69
C VAL A 153 -20.22 24.55 16.91
N GLU A 154 -20.04 25.26 18.03
CA GLU A 154 -20.80 26.47 18.37
C GLU A 154 -20.46 27.67 17.48
N ARG A 155 -19.27 27.68 16.87
CA ARG A 155 -18.82 28.75 15.96
C ARG A 155 -19.36 28.58 14.55
N PHE A 156 -19.68 27.35 14.12
CA PHE A 156 -20.28 27.10 12.81
C PHE A 156 -21.79 27.41 12.79
N SER A 157 -22.24 28.09 11.74
CA SER A 157 -23.68 28.31 11.52
C SER A 157 -24.33 27.05 10.96
N THR A 158 -25.52 26.72 11.46
CA THR A 158 -26.28 25.52 11.07
C THR A 158 -26.74 25.50 9.61
N THR A 159 -26.64 26.63 8.88
CA THR A 159 -27.16 26.77 7.51
C THR A 159 -26.08 26.89 6.44
N GLN A 160 -24.92 27.47 6.74
CA GLN A 160 -23.88 27.73 5.74
C GLN A 160 -22.73 26.72 5.80
N TYR A 161 -22.57 26.03 6.94
CA TYR A 161 -21.46 25.11 7.21
C TYR A 161 -21.94 23.83 7.92
N SER A 162 -23.12 23.35 7.56
CA SER A 162 -23.69 22.13 8.17
C SER A 162 -22.77 20.92 8.03
N PHE A 163 -22.04 20.80 6.93
CA PHE A 163 -21.05 19.74 6.71
C PHE A 163 -19.96 19.71 7.79
N HIS A 164 -19.23 20.82 7.99
CA HIS A 164 -18.17 20.91 9.02
C HIS A 164 -18.71 20.74 10.44
N GLN A 165 -19.94 21.21 10.69
CA GLN A 165 -20.58 20.98 11.98
C GLN A 165 -20.88 19.50 12.22
N ASN A 166 -21.38 18.80 11.20
CA ASN A 166 -21.66 17.36 11.27
C ASN A 166 -20.37 16.55 11.44
N GLU A 167 -19.30 16.92 10.74
CA GLU A 167 -17.97 16.33 10.86
C GLU A 167 -17.44 16.43 12.31
N LEU A 168 -17.50 17.62 12.92
CA LEU A 168 -17.10 17.80 14.32
C LEU A 168 -17.98 17.02 15.31
N LEU A 169 -19.29 16.93 15.05
CA LEU A 169 -20.19 16.12 15.87
C LEU A 169 -19.86 14.63 15.75
N LEU A 170 -19.50 14.16 14.54
CA LEU A 170 -19.04 12.79 14.31
C LEU A 170 -17.73 12.52 15.08
N GLU A 171 -16.77 13.44 15.08
CA GLU A 171 -15.54 13.32 15.87
C GLU A 171 -15.81 13.22 17.38
N ARG A 172 -16.85 13.90 17.89
CA ARG A 172 -17.28 13.74 19.28
C ARG A 172 -17.85 12.35 19.56
N ILE A 173 -18.61 11.77 18.62
CA ILE A 173 -19.09 10.38 18.73
C ILE A 173 -17.89 9.44 18.75
N LYS A 174 -16.95 9.56 17.81
CA LYS A 174 -15.72 8.75 17.74
C LYS A 174 -14.91 8.83 19.04
N LEU A 175 -14.70 10.04 19.57
CA LEU A 175 -14.03 10.27 20.85
C LEU A 175 -14.73 9.52 21.99
N ALA A 176 -16.06 9.61 22.07
CA ALA A 176 -16.84 8.95 23.11
C ALA A 176 -16.80 7.41 22.98
N VAL A 177 -16.93 6.86 21.76
CA VAL A 177 -16.84 5.41 21.50
C VAL A 177 -15.45 4.87 21.86
N ARG A 178 -14.39 5.55 21.43
CA ARG A 178 -12.99 5.14 21.67
C ARG A 178 -12.66 5.03 23.16
N HIS A 179 -13.23 5.90 23.99
CA HIS A 179 -13.03 5.94 25.44
C HIS A 179 -14.16 5.28 26.25
N SER A 180 -14.98 4.46 25.60
CA SER A 180 -16.10 3.72 26.21
C SER A 180 -17.09 4.60 26.99
N GLN A 181 -17.26 5.88 26.59
CA GLN A 181 -18.24 6.81 27.13
C GLN A 181 -19.60 6.62 26.44
N PHE A 182 -20.14 5.39 26.49
CA PHE A 182 -21.27 4.96 25.67
C PHE A 182 -22.53 5.81 25.81
N GLU A 183 -22.86 6.28 27.02
CA GLU A 183 -24.01 7.19 27.23
C GLU A 183 -23.84 8.51 26.46
N LYS A 184 -22.61 9.06 26.39
CA LYS A 184 -22.34 10.27 25.60
C LYS A 184 -22.36 9.95 24.11
N ALA A 185 -21.77 8.83 23.69
CA ALA A 185 -21.76 8.40 22.30
C ALA A 185 -23.19 8.25 21.76
N GLU A 186 -24.07 7.53 22.46
CA GLU A 186 -25.48 7.35 22.09
C GLU A 186 -26.22 8.69 22.01
N LYS A 187 -26.01 9.56 23.01
CA LYS A 187 -26.58 10.91 23.01
C LYS A 187 -26.14 11.72 21.79
N TYR A 188 -24.84 11.76 21.51
CA TYR A 188 -24.28 12.51 20.37
C TYR A 188 -24.75 11.95 19.03
N SER A 189 -24.82 10.62 18.89
CA SER A 189 -25.36 9.95 17.71
C SER A 189 -26.81 10.35 17.46
N ASN A 190 -27.65 10.33 18.49
CA ASN A 190 -29.06 10.74 18.38
C ASN A 190 -29.20 12.22 18.00
N GLU A 191 -28.42 13.11 18.65
CA GLU A 191 -28.41 14.54 18.34
C GLU A 191 -27.97 14.84 16.90
N LEU A 192 -27.03 14.07 16.34
CA LEU A 192 -26.59 14.22 14.95
C LEU A 192 -27.64 13.63 13.99
N THR A 193 -28.14 12.42 14.22
CA THR A 193 -29.17 11.80 13.38
C THR A 193 -30.43 12.66 13.24
N GLU A 194 -30.88 13.32 14.31
CA GLU A 194 -32.04 14.23 14.26
C GLU A 194 -31.86 15.45 13.35
N LYS A 195 -30.61 15.82 13.03
CA LYS A 195 -30.27 16.97 12.18
C LYS A 195 -30.04 16.59 10.72
N LEU A 196 -29.79 15.31 10.43
CA LEU A 196 -29.51 14.83 9.08
C LEU A 196 -30.79 14.79 8.23
N ASN A 197 -30.65 15.07 6.94
CA ASN A 197 -31.70 14.88 5.97
C ASN A 197 -31.66 13.45 5.40
N ALA A 198 -32.73 13.04 4.71
CA ALA A 198 -32.81 11.72 4.08
C ALA A 198 -31.70 11.49 3.03
N ASP A 199 -31.16 12.56 2.44
CA ASP A 199 -30.09 12.48 1.44
C ASP A 199 -28.68 12.37 2.08
N ASP A 200 -28.54 12.51 3.40
CA ASP A 200 -27.28 12.37 4.14
C ASP A 200 -27.00 10.89 4.54
N TYR A 201 -27.27 9.96 3.62
CA TYR A 201 -27.23 8.52 3.89
C TYR A 201 -25.80 8.02 4.20
N TYR A 202 -24.76 8.67 3.66
CA TYR A 202 -23.36 8.38 4.01
C TYR A 202 -23.07 8.65 5.49
N MET A 203 -23.45 9.83 5.99
CA MET A 203 -23.28 10.17 7.40
C MET A 203 -24.14 9.28 8.31
N THR A 204 -25.32 8.88 7.84
CA THR A 204 -26.18 7.93 8.56
C THR A 204 -25.52 6.57 8.71
N ALA A 205 -24.88 6.06 7.66
CA ALA A 205 -24.11 4.82 7.71
C ALA A 205 -22.89 4.91 8.63
N GLU A 206 -22.14 6.01 8.61
CA GLU A 206 -21.04 6.26 9.54
C GLU A 206 -21.51 6.24 11.01
N ILE A 207 -22.64 6.87 11.32
CA ILE A 207 -23.21 6.84 12.68
C ILE A 207 -23.63 5.42 13.07
N ALA A 208 -24.24 4.67 12.15
CA ALA A 208 -24.67 3.29 12.40
C ALA A 208 -23.46 2.38 12.65
N LYS A 209 -22.37 2.54 11.89
CA LYS A 209 -21.09 1.87 12.13
C LYS A 209 -20.57 2.15 13.54
N LEU A 210 -20.49 3.42 13.95
CA LEU A 210 -20.03 3.80 15.29
C LEU A 210 -20.96 3.28 16.41
N ARG A 211 -22.27 3.20 16.17
CA ARG A 211 -23.22 2.57 17.10
C ARG A 211 -22.98 1.08 17.21
N ALA A 212 -22.79 0.38 16.09
CA ALA A 212 -22.44 -1.04 16.10
C ALA A 212 -21.13 -1.27 16.86
N GLU A 213 -20.08 -0.49 16.62
CA GLU A 213 -18.82 -0.56 17.38
C GLU A 213 -19.04 -0.37 18.90
N MET A 214 -19.88 0.59 19.29
CA MET A 214 -20.27 0.77 20.69
C MET A 214 -20.98 -0.47 21.25
N ILE A 215 -21.95 -1.01 20.52
CA ILE A 215 -22.72 -2.20 20.93
C ILE A 215 -21.81 -3.44 21.03
N ILE A 216 -20.85 -3.57 20.12
CA ILE A 216 -19.82 -4.61 20.13
C ILE A 216 -18.94 -4.49 21.38
N LYS A 217 -18.47 -3.28 21.71
CA LYS A 217 -17.69 -3.03 22.93
C LYS A 217 -18.49 -3.30 24.21
N GLN A 218 -19.82 -3.30 24.14
CA GLN A 218 -20.71 -3.72 25.24
C GLN A 218 -20.96 -5.24 25.28
N GLY A 219 -20.45 -5.99 24.30
CA GLY A 219 -20.57 -7.45 24.21
C GLY A 219 -21.88 -7.93 23.61
N ASN A 220 -22.61 -7.11 22.84
CA ASN A 220 -23.89 -7.49 22.24
C ASN A 220 -23.82 -7.64 20.72
N LEU A 221 -23.16 -8.70 20.23
CA LEU A 221 -22.94 -8.92 18.80
C LEU A 221 -24.24 -9.01 17.98
N GLN A 222 -25.31 -9.58 18.55
CA GLN A 222 -26.59 -9.73 17.85
C GLN A 222 -27.27 -8.38 17.58
N GLU A 223 -27.23 -7.47 18.56
CA GLU A 223 -27.77 -6.11 18.38
C GLU A 223 -26.91 -5.30 17.42
N ALA A 224 -25.58 -5.46 17.47
CA ALA A 224 -24.68 -4.82 16.51
C ALA A 224 -24.93 -5.31 15.08
N TYR A 225 -25.13 -6.62 14.89
CA TYR A 225 -25.45 -7.20 13.60
C TYR A 225 -26.76 -6.65 13.04
N ALA A 226 -27.79 -6.50 13.89
CA ALA A 226 -29.05 -5.90 13.50
C ALA A 226 -28.89 -4.43 13.06
N GLU A 227 -28.13 -3.62 13.81
CA GLU A 227 -27.83 -2.23 13.45
C GLU A 227 -27.13 -2.12 12.09
N ILE A 228 -26.14 -2.99 11.83
CA ILE A 228 -25.42 -3.01 10.55
C ILE A 228 -26.30 -3.44 9.39
N LYS A 229 -27.12 -4.47 9.58
CA LYS A 229 -28.05 -4.95 8.54
C LYS A 229 -29.09 -3.90 8.16
N ASP A 230 -29.62 -3.21 9.16
CA ASP A 230 -30.55 -2.10 8.95
C ASP A 230 -29.85 -0.93 8.22
N ALA A 231 -28.60 -0.64 8.57
CA ALA A 231 -27.79 0.39 7.91
C ALA A 231 -27.48 0.06 6.45
N LEU A 232 -27.06 -1.17 6.13
CA LEU A 232 -26.83 -1.64 4.76
C LEU A 232 -28.09 -1.52 3.91
N THR A 233 -29.21 -2.04 4.41
CA THR A 233 -30.51 -1.96 3.72
C THR A 233 -30.92 -0.50 3.49
N GLY A 234 -30.72 0.36 4.48
CA GLY A 234 -30.99 1.79 4.38
C GLY A 234 -30.11 2.49 3.35
N PHE A 235 -28.81 2.16 3.32
CA PHE A 235 -27.84 2.71 2.39
C PHE A 235 -28.17 2.34 0.94
N GLU A 236 -28.40 1.05 0.67
CA GLU A 236 -28.80 0.54 -0.66
C GLU A 236 -30.09 1.19 -1.16
N THR A 237 -31.09 1.31 -0.27
CA THR A 237 -32.38 1.92 -0.60
C THR A 237 -32.21 3.39 -0.96
N ASN A 238 -31.43 4.15 -0.19
CA ASN A 238 -31.20 5.57 -0.44
C ASN A 238 -30.34 5.81 -1.69
N TRP A 239 -29.29 5.02 -1.90
CA TRP A 239 -28.47 5.07 -3.10
C TRP A 239 -29.33 4.83 -4.35
N LYS A 240 -30.19 3.79 -4.33
CA LYS A 240 -31.12 3.50 -5.41
C LYS A 240 -32.10 4.66 -5.66
N ASN A 241 -32.69 5.21 -4.60
CA ASN A 241 -33.61 6.35 -4.72
C ASN A 241 -32.92 7.60 -5.30
N GLN A 242 -31.67 7.86 -4.90
CA GLN A 242 -30.89 8.97 -5.45
C GLN A 242 -30.61 8.76 -6.93
N ARG A 243 -30.21 7.55 -7.31
CA ARG A 243 -29.98 7.16 -8.71
C ARG A 243 -31.24 7.33 -9.56
N GLU A 244 -32.40 6.92 -9.05
CA GLU A 244 -33.70 7.11 -9.72
C GLU A 244 -34.04 8.61 -9.88
N ARG A 245 -33.81 9.45 -8.85
CA ARG A 245 -34.05 10.90 -8.94
C ARG A 245 -33.14 11.59 -9.97
N LEU A 246 -31.84 11.27 -9.99
CA LEU A 246 -30.90 11.83 -10.96
C LEU A 246 -31.26 11.43 -12.40
N ALA A 247 -31.74 10.19 -12.58
CA ALA A 247 -32.29 9.73 -13.85
C ALA A 247 -33.51 10.54 -14.29
N GLU A 248 -34.42 10.85 -13.37
CA GLU A 248 -35.61 11.69 -13.63
C GLU A 248 -35.23 13.14 -13.99
N ASP A 249 -34.17 13.68 -13.39
CA ASP A 249 -33.65 15.03 -13.66
C ASP A 249 -32.79 15.12 -14.94
N GLY A 250 -32.58 14.00 -15.64
CA GLY A 250 -31.84 13.94 -16.90
C GLY A 250 -30.33 14.12 -16.75
N LEU A 251 -29.80 13.89 -15.54
CA LEU A 251 -28.37 13.87 -15.28
C LEU A 251 -27.77 12.51 -15.68
N PRO A 252 -26.55 12.47 -16.25
CA PRO A 252 -25.93 11.22 -16.66
C PRO A 252 -25.65 10.33 -15.43
N ILE A 253 -26.31 9.17 -15.40
CA ILE A 253 -26.16 8.14 -14.34
C ILE A 253 -24.78 7.48 -14.41
N GLU A 254 -24.15 7.52 -15.58
CA GLU A 254 -22.82 6.95 -15.85
C GLU A 254 -21.70 7.62 -15.04
N GLU A 255 -21.96 8.80 -14.45
CA GLU A 255 -21.01 9.51 -13.56
C GLU A 255 -21.23 9.17 -12.07
N MET A 256 -22.24 8.37 -11.70
CA MET A 256 -22.37 7.88 -10.33
C MET A 256 -21.42 6.71 -10.09
N GLU A 257 -20.58 6.88 -9.08
CA GLU A 257 -19.82 5.80 -8.46
C GLU A 257 -20.73 4.63 -8.05
N ASP A 258 -20.32 3.41 -8.39
CA ASP A 258 -21.02 2.19 -7.99
C ASP A 258 -21.09 2.11 -6.46
N ILE A 259 -22.17 1.55 -5.92
CA ILE A 259 -22.35 1.43 -4.46
C ILE A 259 -21.15 0.74 -3.79
N GLU A 260 -20.54 -0.22 -4.48
CA GLU A 260 -19.37 -1.01 -4.07
C GLU A 260 -18.07 -0.19 -4.04
N SER A 261 -18.04 0.99 -4.65
CA SER A 261 -16.90 1.91 -4.51
C SER A 261 -16.99 2.77 -3.25
N SER A 262 -18.12 2.74 -2.52
CA SER A 262 -18.28 3.50 -1.28
C SER A 262 -17.54 2.85 -0.12
N VAL A 263 -16.57 3.59 0.44
CA VAL A 263 -15.76 3.14 1.59
C VAL A 263 -16.62 2.72 2.79
N VAL A 264 -17.63 3.53 3.17
CA VAL A 264 -18.48 3.22 4.33
C VAL A 264 -19.34 1.97 4.09
N TYR A 265 -19.80 1.76 2.86
CA TYR A 265 -20.59 0.57 2.52
C TYR A 265 -19.74 -0.69 2.63
N ASN A 266 -18.53 -0.67 2.08
CA ASN A 266 -17.59 -1.79 2.19
C ASN A 266 -17.21 -2.09 3.65
N GLN A 267 -17.05 -1.06 4.48
CA GLN A 267 -16.82 -1.21 5.91
C GLN A 267 -18.02 -1.84 6.63
N LEU A 268 -19.25 -1.42 6.31
CA LEU A 268 -20.46 -2.03 6.86
C LEU A 268 -20.59 -3.51 6.45
N GLN A 269 -20.34 -3.84 5.19
CA GLN A 269 -20.38 -5.23 4.70
C GLN A 269 -19.30 -6.08 5.38
N SER A 270 -18.09 -5.55 5.52
CA SER A 270 -17.01 -6.23 6.24
C SER A 270 -17.39 -6.51 7.69
N LEU A 271 -17.94 -5.50 8.38
CA LEU A 271 -18.41 -5.65 9.75
C LEU A 271 -19.57 -6.65 9.86
N GLU A 272 -20.50 -6.67 8.90
CA GLU A 272 -21.56 -7.67 8.82
C GLU A 272 -20.98 -9.09 8.74
N ARG A 273 -20.00 -9.31 7.85
CA ARG A 273 -19.33 -10.62 7.69
C ARG A 273 -18.62 -11.03 8.98
N HIS A 274 -17.85 -10.14 9.58
CA HIS A 274 -17.15 -10.41 10.85
C HIS A 274 -18.13 -10.75 11.98
N LEU A 275 -19.25 -10.01 12.09
CA LEU A 275 -20.27 -10.28 13.10
C LEU A 275 -20.99 -11.61 12.85
N THR A 276 -21.31 -11.92 11.59
CA THR A 276 -21.94 -13.21 11.21
C THR A 276 -21.04 -14.36 11.63
N ARG A 277 -19.77 -14.30 11.25
CA ARG A 277 -18.77 -15.32 11.62
C ARG A 277 -18.61 -15.45 13.13
N ALA A 278 -18.48 -14.33 13.84
CA ALA A 278 -18.36 -14.33 15.29
C ALA A 278 -19.58 -14.98 15.97
N MET A 279 -20.80 -14.72 15.47
CA MET A 279 -22.03 -15.34 15.97
C MET A 279 -22.10 -16.85 15.65
N ASP A 280 -21.75 -17.26 14.43
CA ASP A 280 -21.77 -18.66 13.99
C ASP A 280 -20.80 -19.52 14.80
N GLU A 281 -19.62 -18.97 15.08
CA GLU A 281 -18.57 -19.63 15.87
C GLU A 281 -18.78 -19.48 17.40
N GLN A 282 -19.87 -18.82 17.84
CA GLN A 282 -20.17 -18.52 19.24
C GLN A 282 -19.03 -17.80 19.98
N ARG A 283 -18.34 -16.91 19.27
CA ARG A 283 -17.20 -16.14 19.77
C ARG A 283 -17.65 -14.74 20.16
N ASP A 284 -18.08 -14.61 21.41
CA ASP A 284 -18.55 -13.34 21.98
C ASP A 284 -17.40 -12.39 22.40
N ALA A 285 -16.14 -12.78 22.22
CA ALA A 285 -15.01 -12.06 22.81
C ALA A 285 -14.35 -11.10 21.82
N ILE A 286 -14.55 -9.81 22.07
CA ILE A 286 -13.65 -8.74 21.63
C ILE A 286 -12.30 -8.91 22.33
N VAL A 287 -11.21 -8.63 21.63
CA VAL A 287 -9.86 -8.79 22.17
C VAL A 287 -9.13 -7.46 22.29
N THR A 288 -8.03 -7.47 23.03
CA THR A 288 -7.06 -6.37 23.04
C THR A 288 -5.84 -6.76 22.21
N VAL A 289 -5.38 -5.86 21.35
CA VAL A 289 -4.06 -5.94 20.73
C VAL A 289 -3.12 -4.97 21.45
N LYS A 290 -1.99 -5.47 21.94
CA LYS A 290 -1.03 -4.65 22.71
C LYS A 290 0.41 -5.04 22.38
N GLY A 291 1.33 -4.15 22.71
CA GLY A 291 2.76 -4.43 22.54
C GLY A 291 3.62 -3.22 22.83
N LYS A 292 4.88 -3.29 22.39
CA LYS A 292 5.85 -2.20 22.50
C LYS A 292 6.60 -1.99 21.21
N ILE A 293 7.01 -0.75 20.97
CA ILE A 293 8.00 -0.40 19.95
C ILE A 293 9.30 -0.01 20.64
N VAL A 294 10.35 -0.78 20.39
CA VAL A 294 11.69 -0.56 20.94
C VAL A 294 12.74 -0.67 19.85
N ARG A 295 13.88 0.00 20.03
CA ARG A 295 15.10 -0.29 19.27
C ARG A 295 15.77 -1.54 19.82
N GLN A 296 16.60 -2.21 19.01
CA GLN A 296 17.35 -3.40 19.43
C GLN A 296 18.26 -3.13 20.64
N ASP A 297 18.70 -1.88 20.83
CA ASP A 297 19.46 -1.44 22.01
C ASP A 297 18.62 -1.29 23.30
N GLY A 298 17.31 -1.50 23.21
CA GLY A 298 16.34 -1.40 24.29
C GLY A 298 15.72 -0.01 24.47
N THR A 299 16.07 0.97 23.64
CA THR A 299 15.50 2.32 23.71
C THR A 299 14.02 2.30 23.28
N PRO A 300 13.08 2.76 24.10
CA PRO A 300 11.68 2.84 23.72
C PRO A 300 11.45 3.91 22.64
N VAL A 301 10.55 3.64 21.70
CA VAL A 301 10.12 4.62 20.70
C VAL A 301 8.80 5.23 21.16
N GLU A 302 8.89 6.38 21.84
CA GLU A 302 7.74 7.15 22.32
C GLU A 302 7.05 7.90 21.17
N ASN A 303 5.73 8.07 21.25
CA ASN A 303 4.92 8.84 20.29
C ASN A 303 4.97 8.31 18.85
N ALA A 304 5.36 7.06 18.62
CA ALA A 304 5.17 6.41 17.33
C ALA A 304 3.69 6.05 17.12
N GLY A 305 3.21 6.14 15.89
CA GLY A 305 1.86 5.73 15.53
C GLY A 305 1.77 4.21 15.38
N VAL A 306 0.66 3.64 15.81
CA VAL A 306 0.34 2.22 15.62
C VAL A 306 -1.05 2.13 15.02
N PHE A 307 -1.15 1.49 13.86
CA PHE A 307 -2.38 1.36 13.09
C PHE A 307 -2.61 -0.12 12.82
N LEU A 308 -3.68 -0.68 13.40
CA LEU A 308 -4.10 -2.05 13.13
C LEU A 308 -5.14 -2.01 12.01
N ARG A 309 -4.69 -2.32 10.79
CA ARG A 309 -5.45 -2.08 9.57
C ARG A 309 -6.20 -3.34 9.17
N GLU A 310 -7.49 -3.20 8.91
CA GLU A 310 -8.33 -4.27 8.37
C GLU A 310 -7.86 -4.66 6.97
N GLU A 311 -8.08 -5.92 6.61
CA GLU A 311 -7.71 -6.49 5.30
C GLU A 311 -8.09 -5.62 4.11
N GLN A 312 -9.33 -5.12 4.05
CA GLN A 312 -9.77 -4.24 2.96
C GLN A 312 -9.02 -2.89 2.85
N ASN A 313 -8.36 -2.45 3.92
CA ASN A 313 -7.70 -1.14 3.96
C ASN A 313 -6.22 -1.23 3.62
N VAL A 314 -5.60 -2.42 3.63
CA VAL A 314 -4.13 -2.54 3.54
C VAL A 314 -3.57 -2.09 2.18
N ASN A 315 -4.41 -1.96 1.15
CA ASN A 315 -4.02 -1.56 -0.22
C ASN A 315 -4.11 -0.05 -0.49
N ARG A 316 -4.63 0.75 0.46
CA ARG A 316 -4.66 2.21 0.37
C ARG A 316 -3.72 2.84 1.39
N SER A 317 -3.37 4.10 1.19
CA SER A 317 -2.61 4.89 2.17
C SER A 317 -3.25 4.86 3.56
N VAL A 318 -2.41 4.93 4.60
CA VAL A 318 -2.89 5.07 5.99
C VAL A 318 -3.68 6.38 6.10
N GLY A 319 -4.90 6.30 6.62
CA GLY A 319 -5.85 7.42 6.69
C GLY A 319 -6.40 7.66 8.09
N ASP A 320 -7.07 8.81 8.29
CA ASP A 320 -7.67 9.15 9.59
C ASP A 320 -8.89 8.29 9.93
N ASP A 321 -9.45 7.59 8.94
CA ASP A 321 -10.58 6.70 9.04
C ASP A 321 -10.21 5.26 9.45
N GLU A 322 -8.93 5.00 9.75
CA GLU A 322 -8.51 3.74 10.36
C GLU A 322 -9.17 3.57 11.74
N ALA A 323 -9.92 2.47 11.91
CA ALA A 323 -10.71 2.20 13.11
C ALA A 323 -9.84 2.00 14.36
N TYR A 324 -8.68 1.34 14.18
CA TYR A 324 -7.80 0.94 15.27
C TYR A 324 -6.44 1.66 15.15
N GLN A 325 -6.33 2.80 15.80
CA GLN A 325 -5.10 3.60 15.82
C GLN A 325 -4.80 4.19 17.20
N VAL A 326 -3.54 4.11 17.63
CA VAL A 326 -3.03 4.61 18.92
C VAL A 326 -1.57 5.03 18.82
N THR A 327 -1.11 5.91 19.71
CA THR A 327 0.32 6.25 19.81
C THR A 327 0.99 5.49 20.96
N THR A 328 2.28 5.20 20.84
CA THR A 328 3.06 4.63 21.93
C THR A 328 3.28 5.64 23.08
N ASP A 329 3.34 5.13 24.31
CA ASP A 329 3.66 5.92 25.51
C ASP A 329 5.19 6.13 25.72
N GLU A 330 5.57 6.79 26.82
CA GLU A 330 6.98 7.04 27.21
C GLU A 330 7.84 5.78 27.35
N THR A 331 7.21 4.61 27.46
CA THR A 331 7.88 3.30 27.52
C THR A 331 7.84 2.54 26.19
N GLY A 332 7.34 3.19 25.13
CA GLY A 332 7.12 2.61 23.82
C GLY A 332 5.90 1.70 23.75
N ALA A 333 5.07 1.62 24.80
CA ALA A 333 3.96 0.68 24.86
C ALA A 333 2.70 1.22 24.19
N TYR A 334 1.91 0.34 23.57
CA TYR A 334 0.62 0.65 22.98
C TYR A 334 -0.44 -0.38 23.35
N LYS A 335 -1.72 0.02 23.27
CA LYS A 335 -2.87 -0.83 23.55
C LYS A 335 -4.09 -0.40 22.73
N ILE A 336 -4.63 -1.32 21.94
CA ILE A 336 -5.84 -1.17 21.14
C ILE A 336 -6.90 -2.11 21.74
N GLU A 337 -8.00 -1.56 22.24
CA GLU A 337 -9.06 -2.31 22.90
C GLU A 337 -10.30 -2.48 22.01
N GLY A 338 -11.00 -3.61 22.18
CA GLY A 338 -12.26 -3.87 21.51
C GLY A 338 -12.09 -4.19 20.04
N VAL A 339 -11.03 -4.92 19.71
CA VAL A 339 -10.77 -5.39 18.35
C VAL A 339 -11.66 -6.59 18.08
N ILE A 340 -12.39 -6.53 16.98
CA ILE A 340 -13.29 -7.60 16.56
C ILE A 340 -12.51 -8.73 15.87
N PRO A 341 -13.08 -9.94 15.81
CA PRO A 341 -12.53 -11.00 14.98
C PRO A 341 -12.38 -10.56 13.51
N GLY A 342 -11.25 -10.87 12.89
CA GLY A 342 -10.91 -10.47 11.53
C GLY A 342 -9.41 -10.64 11.21
N SER A 343 -9.04 -10.33 9.98
CA SER A 343 -7.65 -10.32 9.50
C SER A 343 -7.10 -8.89 9.48
N TYR A 344 -5.92 -8.70 10.07
CA TYR A 344 -5.33 -7.37 10.21
C TYR A 344 -3.85 -7.35 9.81
N GLN A 345 -3.36 -6.18 9.38
CA GLN A 345 -1.93 -5.88 9.31
C GLN A 345 -1.60 -4.73 10.25
N LEU A 346 -0.47 -4.86 10.97
CA LEU A 346 0.01 -3.79 11.84
C LEU A 346 0.93 -2.86 11.05
N PHE A 347 0.64 -1.56 11.12
CA PHE A 347 1.48 -0.50 10.57
C PHE A 347 2.01 0.37 11.69
N ALA A 348 3.25 0.83 11.54
CA ALA A 348 3.87 1.78 12.44
C ALA A 348 4.17 3.10 11.70
N GLY A 349 3.75 4.22 12.30
CA GLY A 349 4.06 5.56 11.84
C GLY A 349 5.25 6.12 12.62
N PHE A 350 6.29 6.56 11.90
CA PHE A 350 7.52 7.10 12.47
C PHE A 350 7.79 8.52 12.00
N LEU A 351 8.32 9.33 12.90
CA LEU A 351 9.07 10.53 12.57
C LEU A 351 10.48 10.15 12.08
N TYR A 352 11.09 11.01 11.28
CA TYR A 352 12.42 10.74 10.72
C TYR A 352 13.49 10.44 11.78
N ASP A 353 13.49 11.14 12.91
CA ASP A 353 14.45 10.93 14.01
C ASP A 353 14.25 9.59 14.76
N GLN A 354 13.03 9.05 14.72
CA GLN A 354 12.70 7.76 15.32
C GLN A 354 13.26 6.59 14.51
N ILE A 355 13.31 6.71 13.17
CA ILE A 355 13.69 5.64 12.25
C ILE A 355 15.06 5.83 11.57
N ASP A 356 15.70 7.00 11.71
CA ASP A 356 17.02 7.28 11.13
C ASP A 356 18.11 6.29 11.61
N GLY A 357 18.66 5.51 10.68
CA GLY A 357 19.62 4.44 10.93
C GLY A 357 19.00 3.10 11.34
N TRP A 358 17.67 2.99 11.36
CA TRP A 358 16.94 1.82 11.80
C TRP A 358 15.94 1.33 10.75
N THR A 359 15.55 0.07 10.87
CA THR A 359 14.48 -0.56 10.09
C THR A 359 13.64 -1.43 11.00
N TRP A 360 12.36 -1.54 10.70
CA TRP A 360 11.56 -2.64 11.21
C TRP A 360 11.74 -3.81 10.23
N PRO A 361 12.39 -4.91 10.63
CA PRO A 361 12.43 -6.12 9.82
C PRO A 361 11.05 -6.77 9.89
N LEU A 362 10.35 -6.74 8.77
CA LEU A 362 9.01 -7.29 8.65
C LEU A 362 8.93 -8.14 7.38
N ASP A 363 8.23 -9.25 7.48
CA ASP A 363 7.94 -10.09 6.34
C ASP A 363 6.80 -9.47 5.53
N THR A 364 6.93 -9.50 4.22
CA THR A 364 5.85 -9.08 3.33
C THR A 364 4.64 -9.98 3.58
N ASN A 365 3.45 -9.38 3.74
CA ASN A 365 2.20 -10.10 4.03
C ASN A 365 2.13 -10.81 5.38
N GLU A 366 2.81 -10.29 6.39
CA GLU A 366 2.50 -10.67 7.75
C GLU A 366 1.06 -10.24 8.14
N TRP A 367 0.25 -11.20 8.59
CA TRP A 367 -1.14 -10.99 8.99
C TRP A 367 -1.37 -11.41 10.43
N ILE A 368 -2.14 -10.61 11.16
CA ILE A 368 -2.64 -10.90 12.50
C ILE A 368 -4.09 -11.36 12.34
N ASN A 369 -4.31 -12.67 12.47
CA ASN A 369 -5.65 -13.25 12.48
C ASN A 369 -6.20 -13.21 13.90
N ILE A 370 -7.22 -12.39 14.11
CA ILE A 370 -7.91 -12.28 15.39
C ILE A 370 -9.15 -13.13 15.32
N ASP A 371 -9.19 -14.16 16.15
CA ASP A 371 -10.28 -15.11 16.17
C ASP A 371 -11.24 -14.87 17.35
N GLY A 372 -11.02 -13.80 18.12
CA GLY A 372 -11.83 -13.46 19.29
C GLY A 372 -11.57 -14.30 20.54
N SER A 373 -10.60 -15.23 20.56
CA SER A 373 -10.42 -16.13 21.70
C SER A 373 -9.49 -15.58 22.79
N GLU A 374 -8.47 -14.79 22.41
CA GLU A 374 -7.47 -14.26 23.33
C GLU A 374 -6.91 -12.90 22.91
N ASP A 375 -6.40 -12.13 23.89
CA ASP A 375 -5.64 -10.91 23.64
C ASP A 375 -4.38 -11.22 22.83
N VAL A 376 -4.07 -10.38 21.84
CA VAL A 376 -2.85 -10.48 21.02
C VAL A 376 -1.75 -9.61 21.59
N ASN A 377 -0.55 -10.17 21.75
CA ASN A 377 0.67 -9.41 22.06
C ASN A 377 1.59 -9.38 20.83
N TYR A 378 1.89 -8.18 20.34
CA TYR A 378 2.71 -7.97 19.14
C TYR A 378 3.76 -6.89 19.42
N ASP A 379 5.02 -7.27 19.58
CA ASP A 379 6.10 -6.32 19.86
C ASP A 379 6.88 -5.99 18.59
N ILE A 380 7.19 -4.71 18.36
CA ILE A 380 8.02 -4.23 17.26
C ILE A 380 9.41 -3.93 17.81
N THR A 381 10.42 -4.57 17.21
CA THR A 381 11.82 -4.23 17.46
C THR A 381 12.42 -3.62 16.20
N LEU A 382 12.96 -2.41 16.31
CA LEU A 382 13.72 -1.78 15.24
C LEU A 382 15.18 -2.23 15.30
N HIS A 383 15.71 -2.68 14.17
CA HIS A 383 17.09 -3.14 14.01
C HIS A 383 17.93 -2.09 13.29
N PRO A 384 19.24 -1.98 13.61
CA PRO A 384 20.13 -1.07 12.90
C PRO A 384 20.28 -1.52 11.45
N LEU A 385 20.41 -0.55 10.55
CA LEU A 385 20.66 -0.82 9.13
C LEU A 385 22.07 -1.38 8.92
N ILE A 386 22.20 -2.32 7.98
CA ILE A 386 23.49 -2.90 7.59
C ILE A 386 24.36 -1.82 6.92
N GLU A 387 25.62 -1.72 7.33
CA GLU A 387 26.64 -0.95 6.63
C GLU A 387 27.17 -1.70 5.40
N ILE A 388 27.17 -1.00 4.26
CA ILE A 388 27.71 -1.50 2.99
C ILE A 388 29.11 -0.97 2.75
N GLU A 389 29.95 -1.77 2.09
CA GLU A 389 31.36 -1.44 1.88
C GLU A 389 31.71 -1.23 0.40
N SER A 390 31.21 -2.07 -0.50
CA SER A 390 31.51 -1.98 -1.94
C SER A 390 30.41 -2.63 -2.79
N PRO A 391 30.06 -2.09 -3.98
CA PRO A 391 30.49 -0.80 -4.53
C PRO A 391 29.70 0.37 -3.91
N VAL A 392 30.37 1.47 -3.57
CA VAL A 392 29.72 2.60 -2.89
C VAL A 392 30.12 3.94 -3.51
N ASN A 393 29.38 5.00 -3.18
CA ASN A 393 29.74 6.39 -3.46
C ASN A 393 30.02 6.66 -4.96
N GLN A 394 29.16 6.12 -5.83
CA GLN A 394 29.22 6.27 -7.30
C GLN A 394 30.47 5.64 -7.94
N THR A 395 30.96 4.54 -7.36
CA THR A 395 32.07 3.78 -7.95
C THR A 395 31.77 3.39 -9.41
N VAL A 396 32.76 3.54 -10.29
CA VAL A 396 32.66 3.17 -11.71
C VAL A 396 33.32 1.82 -11.93
N ILE A 397 32.54 0.85 -12.40
CA ILE A 397 32.96 -0.53 -12.64
C ILE A 397 33.15 -0.72 -14.14
N THR A 398 34.34 -1.16 -14.57
CA THR A 398 34.66 -1.44 -15.99
C THR A 398 35.14 -2.87 -16.23
N GLY A 399 35.21 -3.69 -15.18
CA GLY A 399 35.59 -5.10 -15.27
C GLY A 399 34.40 -5.99 -15.61
N ASP A 400 34.68 -7.24 -15.95
CA ASP A 400 33.69 -8.29 -16.26
C ASP A 400 33.05 -8.93 -15.02
N THR A 401 33.52 -8.56 -13.83
CA THR A 401 33.09 -9.07 -12.53
C THR A 401 32.85 -7.91 -11.58
N MET A 402 31.76 -7.98 -10.81
CA MET A 402 31.43 -7.01 -9.78
C MET A 402 31.56 -7.63 -8.41
N HIS A 403 32.23 -6.93 -7.50
CA HIS A 403 32.44 -7.35 -6.12
C HIS A 403 31.53 -6.55 -5.19
N PHE A 404 30.65 -7.25 -4.48
CA PHE A 404 29.80 -6.71 -3.44
C PHE A 404 30.30 -7.14 -2.06
N SER A 405 30.34 -6.22 -1.09
CA SER A 405 30.69 -6.53 0.30
C SER A 405 29.96 -5.63 1.31
N TRP A 406 29.65 -6.19 2.47
CA TRP A 406 28.90 -5.55 3.55
C TRP A 406 29.37 -6.07 4.92
N GLU A 407 28.92 -5.43 6.00
CA GLU A 407 29.25 -5.86 7.36
C GLU A 407 28.52 -7.15 7.77
N GLU A 408 29.13 -7.91 8.69
CA GLU A 408 28.52 -9.12 9.24
C GLU A 408 27.38 -8.76 10.20
N VAL A 409 26.23 -9.44 10.04
CA VAL A 409 25.07 -9.34 10.93
C VAL A 409 25.05 -10.55 11.86
N GLU A 410 24.94 -10.30 13.17
CA GLU A 410 24.82 -11.36 14.18
C GLU A 410 23.57 -12.22 13.92
N GLU A 411 23.71 -13.55 14.06
CA GLU A 411 22.65 -14.55 13.79
C GLU A 411 22.21 -14.71 12.32
N ALA A 412 22.79 -13.95 11.39
CA ALA A 412 22.52 -14.14 9.97
C ALA A 412 23.02 -15.52 9.50
N ALA A 413 22.10 -16.33 8.98
CA ALA A 413 22.41 -17.59 8.33
C ALA A 413 22.76 -17.36 6.85
N TYR A 414 22.13 -16.37 6.22
CA TYR A 414 22.40 -15.97 4.84
C TYR A 414 21.94 -14.55 4.54
N TYR A 415 22.33 -14.05 3.37
CA TYR A 415 21.97 -12.74 2.85
C TYR A 415 21.28 -12.82 1.49
N GLN A 416 20.49 -11.80 1.16
CA GLN A 416 19.91 -11.56 -0.16
C GLN A 416 20.43 -10.24 -0.71
N LEU A 417 20.98 -10.26 -1.91
CA LEU A 417 21.38 -9.08 -2.66
C LEU A 417 20.22 -8.58 -3.52
N ASN A 418 19.90 -7.31 -3.40
CA ASN A 418 18.92 -6.60 -4.21
C ASN A 418 19.61 -5.56 -5.10
N LEU A 419 19.13 -5.40 -6.33
CA LEU A 419 19.63 -4.38 -7.27
C LEU A 419 18.51 -3.41 -7.64
N GLY A 420 18.86 -2.14 -7.72
CA GLY A 420 17.96 -1.08 -8.16
C GLY A 420 18.49 -0.29 -9.35
N LEU A 421 17.55 0.29 -10.10
CA LEU A 421 17.84 1.19 -11.21
C LEU A 421 16.89 2.39 -11.19
N GLU A 422 17.38 3.49 -11.76
CA GLU A 422 16.64 4.71 -11.96
C GLU A 422 16.08 4.74 -13.39
N PHE A 423 14.81 5.12 -13.50
CA PHE A 423 14.08 5.34 -14.76
C PHE A 423 14.27 6.77 -15.24
N GLU A 424 14.04 7.03 -16.53
CA GLU A 424 14.20 8.38 -17.08
C GLU A 424 13.21 9.38 -16.46
N SER A 425 12.02 8.90 -16.11
CA SER A 425 10.96 9.67 -15.44
C SER A 425 11.28 10.04 -13.97
N GLY A 426 12.40 9.59 -13.42
CA GLY A 426 12.81 9.82 -12.02
C GLY A 426 12.27 8.79 -11.03
N GLY A 427 11.52 7.79 -11.49
CA GLY A 427 11.16 6.62 -10.68
C GLY A 427 12.36 5.70 -10.43
N THR A 428 12.27 4.84 -9.42
CA THR A 428 13.26 3.77 -9.20
C THR A 428 12.55 2.43 -9.08
N SER A 429 13.22 1.36 -9.48
CA SER A 429 12.76 -0.01 -9.26
C SER A 429 13.88 -0.80 -8.60
N SER A 430 13.55 -1.62 -7.61
CA SER A 430 14.46 -2.55 -6.95
C SER A 430 13.94 -3.98 -7.11
N THR A 431 14.84 -4.94 -7.22
CA THR A 431 14.49 -6.34 -7.40
C THR A 431 15.50 -7.26 -6.71
N SER A 432 15.00 -8.35 -6.11
CA SER A 432 15.86 -9.41 -5.57
C SER A 432 16.70 -10.01 -6.69
N PHE A 433 18.02 -9.97 -6.53
CA PHE A 433 18.97 -10.44 -7.54
C PHE A 433 19.52 -11.82 -7.22
N GLN A 434 20.07 -12.01 -6.03
CA GLN A 434 20.63 -13.29 -5.60
C GLN A 434 20.33 -13.55 -4.12
N LYS A 435 19.88 -14.76 -3.81
CA LYS A 435 19.50 -15.18 -2.45
C LYS A 435 20.50 -16.17 -1.87
N LYS A 436 20.39 -16.43 -0.57
CA LYS A 436 21.17 -17.42 0.19
C LYS A 436 22.69 -17.29 0.06
N ILE A 437 23.18 -16.06 0.06
CA ILE A 437 24.62 -15.77 0.12
C ILE A 437 25.08 -16.02 1.56
N MET A 438 25.97 -16.98 1.77
CA MET A 438 26.40 -17.38 3.12
C MET A 438 27.53 -16.51 3.68
N ASP A 439 28.30 -15.88 2.80
CA ASP A 439 29.40 -14.98 3.15
C ASP A 439 28.93 -13.51 3.12
N THR A 440 29.76 -12.60 3.64
CA THR A 440 29.49 -11.14 3.64
C THR A 440 30.02 -10.43 2.39
N GLU A 441 30.44 -11.20 1.40
CA GLU A 441 30.93 -10.71 0.12
C GLU A 441 30.55 -11.67 -1.02
N ILE A 442 30.43 -11.15 -2.23
CA ILE A 442 30.18 -11.96 -3.42
C ILE A 442 30.74 -11.33 -4.69
N ASP A 443 31.32 -12.17 -5.55
CA ASP A 443 31.73 -11.82 -6.91
C ASP A 443 30.69 -12.29 -7.93
N ILE A 444 30.20 -11.35 -8.74
CA ILE A 444 29.11 -11.58 -9.69
C ILE A 444 29.59 -11.21 -11.10
N PRO A 445 29.57 -12.15 -12.06
CA PRO A 445 29.83 -11.83 -13.47
C PRO A 445 28.81 -10.82 -14.01
N VAL A 446 29.30 -9.80 -14.71
CA VAL A 446 28.47 -8.72 -15.27
C VAL A 446 27.36 -9.24 -16.19
N GLU A 447 27.62 -10.32 -16.94
CA GLU A 447 26.62 -10.94 -17.81
C GLU A 447 25.34 -11.38 -17.06
N LYS A 448 25.44 -11.79 -15.79
CA LYS A 448 24.25 -12.13 -14.98
C LYS A 448 23.37 -10.90 -14.72
N LEU A 449 23.96 -9.71 -14.62
CA LEU A 449 23.21 -8.46 -14.47
C LEU A 449 22.54 -8.06 -15.78
N TYR A 450 23.24 -8.19 -16.91
CA TYR A 450 22.67 -7.89 -18.22
C TYR A 450 21.48 -8.78 -18.58
N ASP A 451 21.51 -10.04 -18.12
CA ASP A 451 20.39 -10.98 -18.25
C ASP A 451 19.16 -10.60 -17.40
N ARG A 452 19.33 -9.74 -16.37
CA ARG A 452 18.22 -9.36 -15.49
C ARG A 452 17.21 -8.52 -16.27
N GLN A 453 16.00 -9.04 -16.37
CA GLN A 453 14.83 -8.30 -16.81
C GLN A 453 14.27 -7.49 -15.65
N VAL A 454 13.77 -6.31 -15.96
CA VAL A 454 13.11 -5.40 -15.02
C VAL A 454 11.74 -5.06 -15.59
N GLY A 455 10.81 -4.63 -14.73
CA GLY A 455 9.46 -4.29 -15.16
C GLY A 455 9.45 -3.25 -16.28
N VAL A 456 8.46 -3.34 -17.18
CA VAL A 456 8.25 -2.31 -18.20
C VAL A 456 7.67 -1.08 -17.50
N SER A 457 8.37 0.04 -17.60
CA SER A 457 7.85 1.35 -17.19
C SER A 457 7.40 2.11 -18.42
N PHE A 458 6.35 2.90 -18.27
CA PHE A 458 5.85 3.80 -19.31
C PHE A 458 6.22 5.23 -18.91
N ASP A 459 6.62 6.03 -19.89
CA ASP A 459 6.83 7.45 -19.68
C ASP A 459 5.50 8.19 -19.50
N GLY A 460 5.58 9.48 -19.18
CA GLY A 460 4.40 10.33 -18.96
C GLY A 460 3.52 10.52 -20.22
N GLU A 461 3.99 10.12 -21.40
CA GLU A 461 3.26 10.17 -22.67
C GLU A 461 2.64 8.81 -23.04
N GLY A 462 2.90 7.76 -22.24
CA GLY A 462 2.39 6.40 -22.44
C GLY A 462 3.26 5.53 -23.33
N ASP A 463 4.44 6.01 -23.74
CA ASP A 463 5.43 5.23 -24.47
C ASP A 463 6.31 4.42 -23.50
N VAL A 464 6.92 3.32 -23.96
CA VAL A 464 7.76 2.49 -23.09
C VAL A 464 9.10 3.20 -22.82
N ASP A 465 9.49 3.30 -21.55
CA ASP A 465 10.75 3.91 -21.12
C ASP A 465 11.97 3.11 -21.65
N PRO A 466 12.84 3.71 -22.49
CA PRO A 466 14.06 3.07 -23.00
C PRO A 466 15.03 2.61 -21.89
N TYR A 467 15.08 3.31 -20.75
CA TYR A 467 15.91 2.94 -19.60
C TYR A 467 15.42 1.65 -18.95
N ALA A 468 14.11 1.44 -18.87
CA ALA A 468 13.53 0.19 -18.38
C ALA A 468 13.89 -0.99 -19.30
N LEU A 469 13.87 -0.79 -20.62
CA LEU A 469 14.18 -1.83 -21.61
C LEU A 469 15.67 -2.20 -21.65
N LEU A 470 16.57 -1.21 -21.57
CA LEU A 470 18.01 -1.48 -21.48
C LEU A 470 18.41 -2.02 -20.12
N ALA A 471 17.75 -1.57 -19.05
CA ALA A 471 18.01 -1.98 -17.67
C ALA A 471 19.50 -1.84 -17.31
N PHE A 472 20.09 -2.88 -16.71
CA PHE A 472 21.50 -2.92 -16.33
C PHE A 472 22.48 -2.90 -17.52
N THR A 473 22.00 -3.02 -18.76
CA THR A 473 22.86 -2.94 -19.96
C THR A 473 23.14 -1.50 -20.39
N ASN A 474 22.52 -0.49 -19.76
CA ASN A 474 22.73 0.93 -20.07
C ASN A 474 23.94 1.49 -19.29
N PRO A 475 25.10 1.74 -19.93
CA PRO A 475 26.29 2.26 -19.24
C PRO A 475 26.20 3.73 -18.82
N LYS A 476 25.13 4.44 -19.22
CA LYS A 476 24.84 5.80 -18.76
C LYS A 476 24.02 5.82 -17.47
N ASN A 477 23.37 4.71 -17.11
CA ASN A 477 22.47 4.69 -15.96
C ASN A 477 23.23 4.59 -14.63
N ARG A 478 22.64 5.15 -13.57
CA ARG A 478 23.09 4.99 -12.19
C ARG A 478 22.31 3.83 -11.57
N PHE A 479 23.03 2.90 -10.95
CA PHE A 479 22.43 1.75 -10.28
C PHE A 479 22.57 1.88 -8.76
N SER A 480 21.64 1.28 -8.04
CA SER A 480 21.69 1.12 -6.60
C SER A 480 21.70 -0.36 -6.22
N TRP A 481 22.07 -0.67 -4.98
CA TRP A 481 21.95 -2.03 -4.45
C TRP A 481 21.67 -2.00 -2.95
N SER A 482 21.22 -3.12 -2.42
CA SER A 482 21.06 -3.30 -0.97
C SER A 482 21.18 -4.77 -0.62
N VAL A 483 21.38 -5.05 0.67
CA VAL A 483 21.45 -6.41 1.19
C VAL A 483 20.45 -6.57 2.34
N ASP A 484 19.78 -7.70 2.35
CA ASP A 484 18.91 -8.15 3.44
C ASP A 484 19.58 -9.34 4.14
N ALA A 485 19.52 -9.39 5.48
CA ALA A 485 20.08 -10.47 6.28
C ALA A 485 18.96 -11.33 6.87
N TYR A 486 19.07 -12.66 6.77
CA TYR A 486 18.05 -13.61 7.20
C TYR A 486 18.62 -14.63 8.19
N ASN A 487 17.78 -15.06 9.12
CA ASN A 487 18.12 -16.13 10.07
C ASN A 487 17.96 -17.53 9.44
N SER A 488 18.22 -18.59 10.21
CA SER A 488 18.12 -19.98 9.72
C SER A 488 16.69 -20.45 9.40
N ASN A 489 15.67 -19.77 9.93
CA ASN A 489 14.27 -20.07 9.65
C ASN A 489 13.79 -19.35 8.38
N GLY A 490 14.55 -18.37 7.90
CA GLY A 490 14.19 -17.54 6.75
C GLY A 490 13.53 -16.22 7.14
N ASP A 491 13.49 -15.88 8.42
CA ASP A 491 12.93 -14.60 8.88
C ASP A 491 13.97 -13.49 8.66
N LEU A 492 13.49 -12.32 8.23
CA LEU A 492 14.34 -11.15 8.05
C LEU A 492 14.86 -10.64 9.41
N ILE A 493 16.16 -10.38 9.50
CA ILE A 493 16.81 -9.80 10.69
C ILE A 493 16.95 -8.29 10.54
N THR A 494 17.52 -7.85 9.42
CA THR A 494 17.72 -6.43 9.10
C THR A 494 18.09 -6.28 7.62
N ARG A 495 18.26 -5.05 7.15
CA ARG A 495 18.55 -4.68 5.77
C ARG A 495 19.44 -3.46 5.69
N SER A 496 20.08 -3.23 4.54
CA SER A 496 20.96 -2.07 4.33
C SER A 496 20.23 -0.84 3.77
N ASN A 497 19.09 -1.05 3.11
CA ASN A 497 18.24 0.03 2.62
C ASN A 497 17.28 0.50 3.73
N GLY A 498 17.23 1.81 3.92
CA GLY A 498 16.38 2.46 4.91
C GLY A 498 16.68 3.94 4.99
N TYR A 499 16.13 4.60 6.00
CA TYR A 499 16.29 6.02 6.18
C TYR A 499 17.61 6.31 6.90
N ARG A 500 18.48 7.05 6.22
CA ARG A 500 19.77 7.54 6.73
C ARG A 500 19.85 9.03 6.46
N LEU A 501 19.37 9.83 7.41
CA LEU A 501 19.02 11.24 7.23
C LEU A 501 19.99 12.18 7.97
N GLY A 502 20.61 11.72 9.05
CA GLY A 502 21.64 12.44 9.78
C GLY A 502 23.04 12.34 9.16
N GLU A 503 23.89 13.33 9.45
CA GLU A 503 25.31 13.30 9.05
C GLU A 503 26.06 12.07 9.61
N ASP A 504 25.65 11.61 10.80
CA ASP A 504 26.25 10.45 11.47
C ASP A 504 25.71 9.10 10.95
N THR A 505 24.57 9.09 10.26
CA THR A 505 23.89 7.86 9.80
C THR A 505 23.97 7.64 8.28
N ILE A 506 24.25 8.68 7.49
CA ILE A 506 24.29 8.62 6.01
C ILE A 506 25.19 7.50 5.48
N GLY A 507 26.30 7.25 6.15
CA GLY A 507 27.24 6.17 5.81
C GLY A 507 27.70 6.19 4.36
N ASN A 508 27.91 5.00 3.80
CA ASN A 508 28.22 4.81 2.38
C ASN A 508 26.94 4.79 1.53
N LEU A 509 26.94 5.52 0.41
CA LEU A 509 25.80 5.51 -0.50
C LEU A 509 25.88 4.30 -1.46
N PRO A 510 24.79 3.53 -1.64
CA PRO A 510 24.76 2.29 -2.43
C PRO A 510 24.81 2.48 -3.96
N PHE A 511 25.37 3.58 -4.46
CA PHE A 511 25.30 3.91 -5.88
C PHE A 511 26.57 3.53 -6.63
N PHE A 512 26.41 3.05 -7.86
CA PHE A 512 27.51 2.75 -8.78
C PHE A 512 27.13 2.96 -10.25
N TYR A 513 28.13 2.94 -11.12
CA TYR A 513 27.98 2.96 -12.57
C TYR A 513 28.65 1.71 -13.17
N LEU A 514 27.94 0.99 -14.03
CA LEU A 514 28.47 -0.16 -14.76
C LEU A 514 28.82 0.26 -16.19
N LYS A 515 30.12 0.31 -16.50
CA LYS A 515 30.70 0.76 -17.78
C LYS A 515 31.65 -0.28 -18.37
N GLU A 516 31.27 -1.55 -18.27
CA GLU A 516 32.00 -2.65 -18.89
C GLU A 516 31.79 -2.66 -20.42
N ARG A 517 30.60 -2.27 -20.90
CA ARG A 517 30.27 -2.13 -22.32
C ARG A 517 30.05 -0.68 -22.77
N GLU A 518 30.04 -0.48 -24.09
CA GLU A 518 29.59 0.74 -24.75
C GLU A 518 28.21 0.56 -25.40
N LEU A 519 27.50 1.68 -25.61
CA LEU A 519 26.23 1.68 -26.35
C LEU A 519 26.49 1.34 -27.82
N THR A 520 25.70 0.43 -28.37
CA THR A 520 25.64 0.13 -29.80
C THR A 520 24.80 1.17 -30.52
N GLU A 521 24.83 1.18 -31.86
CA GLU A 521 23.94 2.03 -32.66
C GLU A 521 22.46 1.69 -32.40
N ALA A 522 22.14 0.40 -32.22
CA ALA A 522 20.80 -0.06 -31.88
C ALA A 522 20.34 0.41 -30.48
N ASP A 523 21.25 0.46 -29.49
CA ASP A 523 20.94 1.02 -28.17
C ASP A 523 20.64 2.53 -28.27
N GLN A 524 21.39 3.26 -29.11
CA GLN A 524 21.16 4.68 -29.31
C GLN A 524 19.83 4.96 -30.01
N LEU A 525 19.43 4.16 -31.01
CA LEU A 525 18.10 4.23 -31.62
C LEU A 525 17.00 4.02 -30.58
N LEU A 526 17.17 3.08 -29.65
CA LEU A 526 16.20 2.84 -28.59
C LEU A 526 16.09 4.04 -27.63
N LEU A 527 17.24 4.59 -27.20
CA LEU A 527 17.28 5.80 -26.37
C LEU A 527 16.73 7.05 -27.08
N ASP A 528 16.74 7.07 -28.41
CA ASP A 528 16.15 8.14 -29.22
C ASP A 528 14.64 7.91 -29.47
N HIS A 529 14.00 7.02 -28.71
CA HIS A 529 12.60 6.61 -28.82
C HIS A 529 12.22 6.08 -30.22
N GLN A 530 13.12 5.33 -30.86
CA GLN A 530 12.91 4.66 -32.15
C GLN A 530 12.90 3.13 -31.99
N PRO A 531 11.93 2.55 -31.26
CA PRO A 531 12.01 1.15 -30.85
C PRO A 531 11.83 0.14 -32.00
N LYS A 532 11.18 0.54 -33.11
CA LYS A 532 11.03 -0.32 -34.30
C LYS A 532 12.34 -0.42 -35.07
N GLU A 533 12.98 0.72 -35.31
CA GLU A 533 14.28 0.82 -35.95
C GLU A 533 15.36 0.14 -35.11
N ALA A 534 15.32 0.32 -33.78
CA ALA A 534 16.21 -0.38 -32.86
C ALA A 534 16.04 -1.91 -32.96
N LEU A 535 14.80 -2.42 -32.97
CA LEU A 535 14.54 -3.85 -33.11
C LEU A 535 15.07 -4.42 -34.44
N GLU A 536 14.89 -3.70 -35.55
CA GLU A 536 15.47 -4.10 -36.84
C GLU A 536 17.00 -4.15 -36.79
N ALA A 537 17.63 -3.14 -36.19
CA ALA A 537 19.09 -3.10 -36.04
C ALA A 537 19.62 -4.24 -35.13
N TYR A 538 18.93 -4.58 -34.03
CA TYR A 538 19.31 -5.74 -33.21
C TYR A 538 19.18 -7.06 -33.97
N GLN A 539 18.15 -7.22 -34.81
CA GLN A 539 17.99 -8.41 -35.63
C GLN A 539 19.12 -8.55 -36.65
N GLU A 540 19.46 -7.47 -37.35
CA GLU A 540 20.59 -7.46 -38.29
C GLU A 540 21.92 -7.79 -37.58
N ASN A 541 22.17 -7.19 -36.41
CA ASN A 541 23.36 -7.48 -35.61
C ASN A 541 23.46 -8.96 -35.19
N TYR A 542 22.33 -9.57 -34.79
CA TYR A 542 22.30 -10.98 -34.39
C TYR A 542 22.43 -11.93 -35.59
N GLU A 543 21.83 -11.59 -36.74
CA GLU A 543 22.01 -12.33 -37.99
C GLU A 543 23.47 -12.33 -38.46
N ASP A 544 24.13 -11.18 -38.35
CA ASP A 544 25.55 -11.01 -38.69
C ASP A 544 26.49 -11.68 -37.67
N ASN A 545 26.10 -11.71 -36.39
CA ASN A 545 26.83 -12.36 -35.31
C ASN A 545 25.90 -13.16 -34.38
N PRO A 546 25.71 -14.48 -34.62
CA PRO A 546 24.86 -15.34 -33.78
C PRO A 546 25.34 -15.56 -32.33
N ASN A 547 26.46 -14.96 -31.93
CA ASN A 547 26.95 -14.94 -30.56
C ASN A 547 26.75 -13.57 -29.88
N ASP A 548 26.11 -12.60 -30.53
CA ASP A 548 25.73 -11.33 -29.92
C ASP A 548 24.53 -11.54 -28.98
N ILE A 549 24.85 -11.90 -27.73
CA ILE A 549 23.85 -12.13 -26.69
C ILE A 549 23.10 -10.84 -26.35
N HIS A 550 23.75 -9.66 -26.44
CA HIS A 550 23.08 -8.39 -26.16
C HIS A 550 21.95 -8.13 -27.16
N SER A 551 22.23 -8.25 -28.45
CA SER A 551 21.19 -8.11 -29.49
C SER A 551 20.07 -9.14 -29.28
N LEU A 552 20.41 -10.38 -28.95
CA LEU A 552 19.43 -11.42 -28.66
C LEU A 552 18.52 -11.08 -27.46
N ARG A 553 19.08 -10.55 -26.37
CA ARG A 553 18.31 -10.03 -25.22
C ARG A 553 17.35 -8.94 -25.66
N MET A 554 17.85 -7.95 -26.40
CA MET A 554 17.04 -6.79 -26.81
C MET A 554 15.93 -7.18 -27.78
N ILE A 555 16.17 -8.13 -28.69
CA ILE A 555 15.11 -8.71 -29.53
C ILE A 555 14.00 -9.30 -28.65
N SER A 556 14.34 -10.14 -27.67
CA SER A 556 13.33 -10.76 -26.80
C SER A 556 12.48 -9.75 -26.01
N ARG A 557 13.07 -8.61 -25.64
CA ARG A 557 12.37 -7.51 -24.92
C ARG A 557 11.49 -6.67 -25.85
N LEU A 558 11.90 -6.46 -27.10
CA LEU A 558 11.25 -5.54 -28.04
C LEU A 558 10.30 -6.20 -29.04
N ILE A 559 10.41 -7.52 -29.28
CA ILE A 559 9.70 -8.20 -30.37
C ILE A 559 8.17 -8.05 -30.30
N GLY A 560 7.61 -7.82 -29.11
CA GLY A 560 6.19 -7.52 -28.91
C GLY A 560 5.68 -6.28 -29.64
N ILE A 561 6.57 -5.35 -30.00
CA ILE A 561 6.25 -4.16 -30.80
C ILE A 561 5.84 -4.52 -32.24
N LYS A 562 6.23 -5.70 -32.76
CA LYS A 562 5.85 -6.17 -34.11
C LYS A 562 4.46 -6.84 -34.17
N GLY A 563 3.81 -7.06 -33.03
CA GLY A 563 2.49 -7.69 -32.93
C GLY A 563 1.32 -6.71 -33.12
N ASP A 564 0.11 -7.25 -32.94
CA ASP A 564 -1.14 -6.50 -32.81
C ASP A 564 -1.35 -5.90 -31.41
N GLY A 565 -0.33 -6.01 -30.55
CA GLY A 565 -0.38 -5.62 -29.15
C GLY A 565 -0.90 -6.73 -28.22
N LEU A 566 -1.32 -7.89 -28.75
CA LEU A 566 -1.76 -9.01 -27.92
C LEU A 566 -0.56 -9.77 -27.34
N ARG A 567 -0.68 -10.19 -26.07
CA ARG A 567 0.34 -10.97 -25.35
C ARG A 567 0.69 -12.27 -26.07
N GLU A 568 -0.31 -13.00 -26.55
CA GLU A 568 -0.12 -14.27 -27.27
C GLU A 568 0.76 -14.10 -28.52
N THR A 569 0.44 -13.12 -29.38
CA THR A 569 1.24 -12.82 -30.58
C THR A 569 2.69 -12.48 -30.23
N ARG A 570 2.91 -11.72 -29.15
CA ARG A 570 4.26 -11.38 -28.68
C ARG A 570 5.02 -12.64 -28.24
N ASP A 571 4.40 -13.47 -27.41
CA ASP A 571 5.08 -14.62 -26.79
C ASP A 571 5.44 -15.67 -27.87
N GLU A 572 4.58 -15.87 -28.87
CA GLU A 572 4.86 -16.70 -30.04
C GLU A 572 6.05 -16.18 -30.87
N LEU A 573 6.14 -14.86 -31.10
CA LEU A 573 7.25 -14.24 -31.82
C LEU A 573 8.57 -14.27 -31.03
N ALA A 574 8.49 -14.17 -29.70
CA ALA A 574 9.65 -14.16 -28.81
C ALA A 574 10.26 -15.56 -28.60
N LEU A 575 9.44 -16.61 -28.66
CA LEU A 575 9.82 -17.98 -28.26
C LEU A 575 11.13 -18.48 -28.89
N PRO A 576 11.39 -18.34 -30.21
CA PRO A 576 12.65 -18.84 -30.80
C PRO A 576 13.88 -18.16 -30.19
N TYR A 577 13.80 -16.86 -29.89
CA TYR A 577 14.89 -16.10 -29.30
C TYR A 577 15.05 -16.43 -27.80
N LEU A 578 13.94 -16.66 -27.08
CA LEU A 578 13.96 -17.09 -25.68
C LEU A 578 14.58 -18.47 -25.51
N ILE A 579 14.30 -19.42 -26.41
CA ILE A 579 14.94 -20.73 -26.42
C ILE A 579 16.45 -20.59 -26.60
N GLU A 580 16.90 -19.81 -27.59
CA GLU A 580 18.34 -19.56 -27.82
C GLU A 580 19.01 -18.91 -26.60
N LEU A 581 18.36 -17.93 -25.96
CA LEU A 581 18.86 -17.32 -24.71
C LEU A 581 18.96 -18.34 -23.59
N ALA A 582 17.91 -19.15 -23.40
CA ALA A 582 17.87 -20.16 -22.35
C ALA A 582 18.93 -21.25 -22.56
N GLU A 583 19.32 -21.55 -23.81
CA GLU A 583 20.38 -22.50 -24.14
C GLU A 583 21.79 -21.91 -24.00
N LYS A 584 21.99 -20.66 -24.41
CA LYS A 584 23.29 -19.96 -24.41
C LYS A 584 23.69 -19.40 -23.04
N THR A 585 22.72 -19.14 -22.17
CA THR A 585 22.94 -18.55 -20.85
C THR A 585 22.66 -19.56 -19.73
N SER A 586 23.13 -19.24 -18.53
CA SER A 586 22.81 -19.96 -17.29
C SER A 586 21.72 -19.24 -16.48
N THR A 587 20.94 -18.36 -17.11
CA THR A 587 19.97 -17.52 -16.40
C THR A 587 18.64 -18.26 -16.24
N PRO A 588 18.15 -18.49 -15.00
CA PRO A 588 16.94 -19.27 -14.77
C PRO A 588 15.69 -18.68 -15.43
N SER A 589 15.55 -17.34 -15.43
CA SER A 589 14.34 -16.66 -15.91
C SER A 589 13.99 -16.99 -17.37
N TYR A 590 14.98 -17.14 -18.25
CA TYR A 590 14.70 -17.53 -19.64
C TYR A 590 14.14 -18.95 -19.74
N SER A 591 14.65 -19.89 -18.94
CA SER A 591 14.11 -21.26 -18.91
C SER A 591 12.68 -21.27 -18.35
N TYR A 592 12.41 -20.42 -17.35
CA TYR A 592 11.07 -20.24 -16.80
C TYR A 592 10.10 -19.64 -17.83
N SER A 593 10.47 -18.57 -18.53
CA SER A 593 9.63 -17.98 -19.59
C SER A 593 9.27 -18.98 -20.69
N VAL A 594 10.22 -19.81 -21.11
CA VAL A 594 9.95 -20.88 -22.08
C VAL A 594 9.04 -21.96 -21.50
N ALA A 595 9.23 -22.34 -20.23
CA ALA A 595 8.34 -23.27 -19.55
C ALA A 595 6.90 -22.74 -19.50
N ILE A 596 6.71 -21.47 -19.10
CA ILE A 596 5.38 -20.85 -19.01
C ILE A 596 4.67 -20.80 -20.36
N TYR A 597 5.37 -20.49 -21.46
CA TYR A 597 4.79 -20.59 -22.79
C TYR A 597 4.21 -21.98 -23.07
N TYR A 598 4.96 -23.04 -22.76
CA TYR A 598 4.50 -24.41 -22.98
C TYR A 598 3.43 -24.86 -21.98
N TYR A 599 3.41 -24.31 -20.76
CA TYR A 599 2.32 -24.48 -19.80
C TYR A 599 1.01 -23.92 -20.33
N GLU A 600 1.01 -22.68 -20.83
CA GLU A 600 -0.18 -22.03 -21.42
C GLU A 600 -0.72 -22.81 -22.63
N LYS A 601 0.17 -23.38 -23.46
CA LYS A 601 -0.21 -24.25 -24.59
C LYS A 601 -0.50 -25.71 -24.20
N ARG A 602 -0.37 -26.07 -22.92
CA ARG A 602 -0.56 -27.43 -22.38
C ARG A 602 0.36 -28.48 -23.04
N GLU A 603 1.57 -28.09 -23.43
CA GLU A 603 2.59 -28.94 -24.01
C GLU A 603 3.52 -29.51 -22.91
N TRP A 604 3.01 -30.48 -22.14
CA TRP A 604 3.60 -30.92 -20.88
C TRP A 604 5.03 -31.46 -20.96
N GLU A 605 5.40 -32.18 -22.02
CA GLU A 605 6.77 -32.69 -22.20
C GLU A 605 7.77 -31.52 -22.33
N ALA A 606 7.40 -30.48 -23.08
CA ALA A 606 8.24 -29.30 -23.25
C ALA A 606 8.27 -28.46 -21.97
N PHE A 607 7.11 -28.28 -21.31
CA PHE A 607 7.02 -27.62 -20.00
C PHE A 607 7.98 -28.25 -19.00
N HIS A 608 7.88 -29.56 -18.73
CA HIS A 608 8.73 -30.24 -17.75
C HIS A 608 10.21 -30.15 -18.09
N LYS A 609 10.60 -30.29 -19.38
CA LYS A 609 11.99 -30.11 -19.82
C LYS A 609 12.56 -28.75 -19.39
N TRP A 610 11.82 -27.68 -19.62
CA TRP A 610 12.26 -26.32 -19.36
C TRP A 610 12.12 -25.93 -17.89
N PHE A 611 11.07 -26.41 -17.22
CA PHE A 611 10.88 -26.25 -15.78
C PHE A 611 12.01 -26.93 -14.99
N ASP A 612 12.34 -28.18 -15.32
CA ASP A 612 13.48 -28.89 -14.71
C ASP A 612 14.81 -28.16 -14.93
N ARG A 613 14.98 -27.50 -16.09
CA ARG A 613 16.16 -26.66 -16.35
C ARG A 613 16.14 -25.42 -15.46
N TYR A 614 15.01 -24.74 -15.33
CA TYR A 614 14.83 -23.62 -14.42
C TYR A 614 15.20 -24.01 -12.98
N VAL A 615 14.62 -25.09 -12.45
CA VAL A 615 14.89 -25.60 -11.10
C VAL A 615 16.37 -25.89 -10.91
N ARG A 616 17.04 -26.56 -11.88
CA ARG A 616 18.48 -26.83 -11.80
C ARG A 616 19.35 -25.58 -11.82
N LEU A 617 18.98 -24.56 -12.61
CA LEU A 617 19.72 -23.30 -12.69
C LEU A 617 19.49 -22.41 -11.47
N ASN A 618 18.39 -22.64 -10.75
CA ASN A 618 18.00 -21.91 -9.54
C ASN A 618 18.33 -22.71 -8.26
N ASP A 619 19.31 -23.61 -8.32
CA ASP A 619 19.78 -24.44 -7.19
C ASP A 619 18.69 -25.24 -6.46
N GLY A 620 17.62 -25.62 -7.17
CA GLY A 620 16.47 -26.34 -6.63
C GLY A 620 15.41 -25.45 -5.99
N GLU A 621 15.62 -24.13 -5.96
CA GLU A 621 14.66 -23.20 -5.37
C GLU A 621 13.55 -22.86 -6.35
N ILE A 622 12.32 -22.84 -5.83
CA ILE A 622 11.14 -22.34 -6.51
C ILE A 622 10.40 -21.46 -5.53
N THR A 623 9.95 -20.29 -5.98
CA THR A 623 9.07 -19.44 -5.19
C THR A 623 7.71 -20.12 -5.05
N GLU A 624 6.96 -19.75 -4.03
CA GLU A 624 5.62 -20.22 -3.71
C GLU A 624 4.68 -20.09 -4.93
N TYR A 625 4.75 -18.95 -5.62
CA TYR A 625 4.00 -18.71 -6.86
C TYR A 625 4.29 -19.74 -7.96
N ILE A 626 5.58 -19.97 -8.23
CA ILE A 626 6.05 -20.92 -9.24
C ILE A 626 5.72 -22.37 -8.85
N HIS A 627 5.73 -22.68 -7.54
CA HIS A 627 5.28 -23.97 -7.02
C HIS A 627 3.79 -24.16 -7.33
N GLY A 628 2.95 -23.16 -7.09
CA GLY A 628 1.51 -23.21 -7.42
C GLY A 628 1.26 -23.47 -8.91
N ILE A 629 1.99 -22.82 -9.81
CA ILE A 629 1.90 -23.10 -11.27
C ILE A 629 2.29 -24.55 -11.57
N TYR A 630 3.36 -25.05 -10.96
CA TYR A 630 3.79 -26.43 -11.14
C TYR A 630 2.74 -27.43 -10.62
N ALA A 631 2.10 -27.12 -9.50
CA ALA A 631 1.01 -27.91 -8.93
C ALA A 631 -0.23 -27.92 -9.85
N ASN A 632 -0.61 -26.76 -10.40
CA ASN A 632 -1.67 -26.64 -11.40
C ASN A 632 -1.35 -27.45 -12.67
N ALA A 633 -0.08 -27.56 -13.07
CA ALA A 633 0.28 -28.39 -14.21
C ALA A 633 -0.10 -29.86 -13.99
N PHE A 634 0.07 -30.41 -12.77
CA PHE A 634 -0.40 -31.77 -12.45
C PHE A 634 -1.92 -31.89 -12.54
N MET A 635 -2.65 -30.89 -12.05
CA MET A 635 -4.10 -30.83 -12.13
C MET A 635 -4.56 -30.90 -13.60
N PHE A 636 -3.97 -30.09 -14.48
CA PHE A 636 -4.30 -30.09 -15.90
C PHE A 636 -3.83 -31.32 -16.68
N GLN A 637 -2.87 -32.09 -16.14
CA GLN A 637 -2.44 -33.39 -16.68
C GLN A 637 -3.34 -34.55 -16.23
N GLY A 638 -4.27 -34.32 -15.30
CA GLY A 638 -5.11 -35.36 -14.71
C GLY A 638 -4.41 -36.14 -13.59
N GLU A 639 -3.28 -35.64 -13.09
CA GLU A 639 -2.51 -36.22 -11.97
C GLU A 639 -3.00 -35.64 -10.63
N TYR A 640 -4.28 -35.82 -10.33
CA TYR A 640 -4.98 -35.10 -9.27
C TYR A 640 -4.44 -35.31 -7.84
N GLU A 641 -3.97 -36.53 -7.52
CA GLU A 641 -3.38 -36.81 -6.19
C GLU A 641 -2.06 -36.06 -5.99
N GLU A 642 -1.24 -35.97 -7.03
CA GLU A 642 0.00 -35.19 -7.00
C GLU A 642 -0.32 -33.69 -6.97
N ALA A 643 -1.30 -33.26 -7.77
CA ALA A 643 -1.76 -31.88 -7.77
C ALA A 643 -2.21 -31.43 -6.36
N LYS A 644 -2.99 -32.27 -5.67
CA LYS A 644 -3.41 -32.04 -4.28
C LYS A 644 -2.21 -31.83 -3.36
N GLU A 645 -1.25 -32.76 -3.34
CA GLU A 645 -0.09 -32.68 -2.45
C GLU A 645 0.77 -31.43 -2.75
N GLN A 646 0.97 -31.10 -4.03
CA GLN A 646 1.76 -29.94 -4.42
C GLN A 646 1.01 -28.61 -4.15
N LEU A 647 -0.31 -28.56 -4.32
CA LEU A 647 -1.12 -27.38 -4.03
C LEU A 647 -1.17 -27.11 -2.52
N GLU A 648 -1.33 -28.15 -1.69
CA GLU A 648 -1.25 -28.03 -0.24
C GLU A 648 0.11 -27.44 0.18
N ILE A 649 1.22 -27.92 -0.41
CA ILE A 649 2.56 -27.37 -0.12
C ILE A 649 2.66 -25.91 -0.56
N ALA A 650 2.16 -25.57 -1.75
CA ALA A 650 2.22 -24.21 -2.28
C ALA A 650 1.41 -23.23 -1.42
N VAL A 651 0.17 -23.57 -1.08
CA VAL A 651 -0.73 -22.76 -0.24
C VAL A 651 -0.17 -22.59 1.17
N ASN A 652 0.35 -23.65 1.79
CA ASN A 652 0.93 -23.56 3.14
C ASN A 652 2.19 -22.67 3.22
N ARG A 653 2.87 -22.44 2.08
CA ARG A 653 4.03 -21.54 2.02
C ARG A 653 3.66 -20.14 1.55
N ASP A 654 2.59 -20.01 0.77
CA ASP A 654 2.11 -18.75 0.24
C ASP A 654 1.21 -18.02 1.24
N SER A 655 1.75 -16.98 1.88
CA SER A 655 0.99 -16.06 2.76
C SER A 655 -0.28 -15.44 2.13
N THR A 656 -0.35 -15.39 0.80
CA THR A 656 -1.51 -14.87 0.04
C THR A 656 -2.58 -15.93 -0.22
N ASN A 657 -2.26 -17.22 -0.05
CA ASN A 657 -3.13 -18.36 -0.32
C ASN A 657 -3.80 -18.33 -1.71
N ARG A 658 -3.20 -17.66 -2.71
CA ARG A 658 -3.84 -17.40 -4.02
C ARG A 658 -4.28 -18.65 -4.79
N PHE A 659 -3.71 -19.82 -4.49
CA PHE A 659 -4.04 -21.09 -5.14
C PHE A 659 -5.03 -21.96 -4.34
N VAL A 660 -5.61 -21.44 -3.26
CA VAL A 660 -6.54 -22.19 -2.40
C VAL A 660 -7.78 -22.66 -3.18
N GLY A 661 -8.28 -21.84 -4.12
CA GLY A 661 -9.38 -22.23 -5.00
C GLY A 661 -9.08 -23.50 -5.80
N ASN A 662 -7.89 -23.58 -6.40
CA ASN A 662 -7.48 -24.78 -7.16
C ASN A 662 -7.29 -25.99 -6.25
N TRP A 663 -6.77 -25.80 -5.03
CA TRP A 663 -6.68 -26.89 -4.06
C TRP A 663 -8.08 -27.44 -3.70
N ILE A 664 -9.01 -26.55 -3.37
CA ILE A 664 -10.41 -26.90 -3.07
C ILE A 664 -11.06 -27.62 -4.27
N ALA A 665 -10.83 -27.15 -5.50
CA ALA A 665 -11.35 -27.77 -6.70
C ALA A 665 -10.86 -29.22 -6.86
N VAL A 666 -9.57 -29.48 -6.61
CA VAL A 666 -9.00 -30.84 -6.66
C VAL A 666 -9.57 -31.72 -5.55
N GLU A 667 -9.71 -31.22 -4.33
CA GLU A 667 -10.32 -31.97 -3.21
C GLU A 667 -11.77 -32.36 -3.52
N LEU A 668 -12.58 -31.42 -4.01
CA LEU A 668 -13.96 -31.67 -4.44
C LEU A 668 -14.03 -32.69 -5.57
N TYR A 669 -13.11 -32.63 -6.54
CA TYR A 669 -13.05 -33.60 -7.64
C TYR A 669 -12.72 -35.02 -7.13
N LEU A 670 -11.81 -35.13 -6.18
CA LEU A 670 -11.44 -36.39 -5.51
C LEU A 670 -12.54 -36.93 -4.59
N GLY A 671 -13.59 -36.14 -4.34
CA GLY A 671 -14.79 -36.53 -3.61
C GLY A 671 -14.75 -36.19 -2.12
N GLU A 672 -13.95 -35.19 -1.75
CA GLU A 672 -13.95 -34.67 -0.39
C GLU A 672 -15.26 -33.93 -0.07
N SER A 673 -15.61 -33.90 1.20
CA SER A 673 -16.83 -33.27 1.73
C SER A 673 -16.75 -31.74 1.74
N PHE A 674 -17.90 -31.09 1.52
CA PHE A 674 -18.01 -29.62 1.62
C PHE A 674 -17.52 -29.09 2.97
N ASP A 675 -17.78 -29.78 4.08
CA ASP A 675 -17.32 -29.34 5.40
C ASP A 675 -15.79 -29.28 5.51
N GLN A 676 -15.08 -30.22 4.89
CA GLN A 676 -13.62 -30.22 4.90
C GLN A 676 -13.03 -29.14 4.00
N VAL A 677 -13.58 -28.93 2.80
CA VAL A 677 -13.08 -27.86 1.92
C VAL A 677 -13.46 -26.46 2.41
N ILE A 678 -14.56 -26.31 3.16
CA ILE A 678 -14.87 -25.08 3.91
C ILE A 678 -13.78 -24.81 4.96
N GLN A 679 -13.35 -25.85 5.68
CA GLN A 679 -12.25 -25.70 6.65
C GLN A 679 -10.95 -25.26 5.97
N ILE A 680 -10.62 -25.82 4.80
CA ILE A 680 -9.46 -25.38 4.00
C ILE A 680 -9.58 -23.88 3.66
N ALA A 681 -10.73 -23.44 3.16
CA ALA A 681 -10.97 -22.02 2.85
C ALA A 681 -10.87 -21.11 4.09
N GLN A 682 -11.29 -21.59 5.26
CA GLN A 682 -11.21 -20.86 6.52
C GLN A 682 -9.79 -20.74 7.07
N ASP A 683 -9.00 -21.80 6.93
CA ASP A 683 -7.61 -21.86 7.38
C ASP A 683 -6.68 -21.09 6.42
N HIS A 684 -7.06 -21.01 5.15
CA HIS A 684 -6.30 -20.39 4.06
C HIS A 684 -7.11 -19.36 3.28
N PRO A 685 -7.54 -18.25 3.91
CA PRO A 685 -8.26 -17.20 3.20
C PRO A 685 -7.37 -16.59 2.11
N GLU A 686 -7.91 -16.47 0.91
CA GLU A 686 -7.22 -15.81 -0.20
C GLU A 686 -7.08 -14.31 0.07
N ARG A 687 -5.86 -13.81 -0.03
CA ARG A 687 -5.49 -12.42 0.29
C ARG A 687 -4.86 -11.80 -0.96
N ASP A 688 -5.70 -11.25 -1.83
CA ASP A 688 -5.24 -10.50 -3.00
C ASP A 688 -5.08 -9.00 -2.70
N TYR A 689 -4.17 -8.35 -3.42
CA TYR A 689 -3.98 -6.91 -3.41
C TYR A 689 -4.92 -6.18 -4.39
N GLY A 690 -5.74 -6.92 -5.13
CA GLY A 690 -6.76 -6.42 -6.05
C GLY A 690 -8.02 -5.88 -5.35
N THR A 691 -8.93 -5.33 -6.15
CA THR A 691 -10.23 -4.80 -5.68
C THR A 691 -11.29 -5.88 -5.48
N GLU A 692 -11.10 -7.08 -6.03
CA GLU A 692 -12.03 -8.19 -5.93
C GLU A 692 -11.49 -9.21 -4.91
N HIS A 693 -12.13 -9.26 -3.73
CA HIS A 693 -11.81 -10.25 -2.70
C HIS A 693 -12.61 -11.54 -2.95
N MET A 694 -11.91 -12.66 -3.11
CA MET A 694 -12.54 -13.98 -3.27
C MET A 694 -12.79 -14.64 -1.92
N ASP A 695 -14.04 -14.61 -1.46
CA ASP A 695 -14.48 -15.34 -0.27
C ASP A 695 -14.84 -16.79 -0.64
N TRP A 696 -13.83 -17.67 -0.59
CA TRP A 696 -14.03 -19.10 -0.85
C TRP A 696 -14.98 -19.75 0.16
N VAL A 697 -15.09 -19.26 1.39
CA VAL A 697 -16.01 -19.84 2.38
C VAL A 697 -17.45 -19.66 1.92
N ASP A 698 -17.81 -18.44 1.53
CA ASP A 698 -19.13 -18.10 0.97
C ASP A 698 -19.44 -18.91 -0.28
N ILE A 699 -18.51 -18.95 -1.24
CA ILE A 699 -18.69 -19.69 -2.50
C ILE A 699 -18.94 -21.18 -2.25
N ILE A 700 -18.18 -21.81 -1.35
CA ILE A 700 -18.34 -23.24 -1.07
C ILE A 700 -19.61 -23.52 -0.25
N GLN A 701 -20.02 -22.60 0.61
CA GLN A 701 -21.30 -22.69 1.32
C GLN A 701 -22.48 -22.66 0.34
N GLU A 702 -22.43 -21.80 -0.69
CA GLU A 702 -23.42 -21.80 -1.78
C GLU A 702 -23.47 -23.13 -2.53
N LEU A 703 -22.30 -23.73 -2.85
CA LEU A 703 -22.25 -25.07 -3.47
C LEU A 703 -22.91 -26.12 -2.60
N LYS A 704 -22.64 -26.09 -1.29
CA LYS A 704 -23.22 -27.02 -0.33
C LYS A 704 -24.74 -26.91 -0.30
N GLU A 705 -25.28 -25.70 -0.19
CA GLU A 705 -26.72 -25.44 -0.18
C GLU A 705 -27.40 -25.81 -1.50
N GLU A 706 -26.76 -25.51 -2.63
CA GLU A 706 -27.23 -25.90 -3.96
C GLU A 706 -27.24 -27.43 -4.09
N SER A 707 -26.22 -28.13 -3.59
CA SER A 707 -26.11 -29.59 -3.67
C SER A 707 -27.28 -30.33 -3.01
N GLU A 708 -27.86 -29.76 -1.95
CA GLU A 708 -29.01 -30.34 -1.24
C GLU A 708 -30.30 -30.29 -2.09
N GLN A 709 -30.36 -29.40 -3.08
CA GLN A 709 -31.52 -29.20 -3.95
C GLN A 709 -31.49 -30.11 -5.19
N TYR A 710 -30.34 -30.66 -5.55
CA TYR A 710 -30.15 -31.41 -6.79
C TYR A 710 -29.56 -32.81 -6.58
N SER A 711 -30.35 -33.86 -6.79
CA SER A 711 -29.92 -35.24 -6.53
C SER A 711 -28.76 -35.77 -7.39
N ALA A 712 -28.41 -35.07 -8.47
CA ALA A 712 -27.32 -35.43 -9.38
C ALA A 712 -26.13 -34.46 -9.28
N TYR A 713 -26.11 -33.58 -8.27
CA TYR A 713 -25.16 -32.48 -8.16
C TYR A 713 -23.70 -32.94 -8.17
N GLU A 714 -23.35 -33.97 -7.40
CA GLU A 714 -21.98 -34.47 -7.32
C GLU A 714 -21.42 -34.90 -8.69
N ASN A 715 -22.25 -35.55 -9.51
CA ASN A 715 -21.85 -35.95 -10.86
C ASN A 715 -21.67 -34.73 -11.77
N GLU A 716 -22.51 -33.71 -11.61
CA GLU A 716 -22.42 -32.48 -12.39
C GLU A 716 -21.20 -31.65 -11.98
N LEU A 717 -20.95 -31.49 -10.67
CA LEU A 717 -19.74 -30.86 -10.13
C LEU A 717 -18.47 -31.53 -10.68
N LYS A 718 -18.38 -32.87 -10.60
CA LYS A 718 -17.23 -33.62 -11.15
C LYS A 718 -17.10 -33.45 -12.66
N ARG A 719 -18.22 -33.48 -13.40
CA ARG A 719 -18.22 -33.27 -14.86
C ARG A 719 -17.69 -31.87 -15.20
N THR A 720 -18.15 -30.84 -14.50
CA THR A 720 -17.76 -29.46 -14.74
C THR A 720 -16.31 -29.19 -14.37
N LEU A 721 -15.85 -29.70 -13.22
CA LEU A 721 -14.43 -29.65 -12.86
C LEU A 721 -13.55 -30.38 -13.87
N SER A 722 -13.98 -31.54 -14.39
CA SER A 722 -13.26 -32.24 -15.48
C SER A 722 -13.14 -31.36 -16.73
N MET A 723 -14.19 -30.62 -17.10
CA MET A 723 -14.15 -29.70 -18.26
C MET A 723 -13.13 -28.57 -18.03
N TYR A 724 -13.08 -28.01 -16.83
CA TYR A 724 -12.09 -27.00 -16.44
C TYR A 724 -10.66 -27.57 -16.45
N PHE A 725 -10.41 -28.70 -15.78
CA PHE A 725 -9.09 -29.33 -15.73
C PHE A 725 -8.59 -29.75 -17.13
N GLU A 726 -9.46 -30.26 -17.98
CA GLU A 726 -9.11 -30.68 -19.34
C GLU A 726 -8.99 -29.50 -20.34
N GLY A 727 -9.32 -28.27 -19.93
CA GLY A 727 -9.21 -27.08 -20.79
C GLY A 727 -10.25 -27.05 -21.89
N LYS A 728 -11.43 -27.60 -21.64
CA LYS A 728 -12.55 -27.63 -22.59
C LYS A 728 -13.34 -26.33 -22.53
N GLU A 729 -12.68 -25.22 -22.80
CA GLU A 729 -13.25 -23.86 -22.66
C GLU A 729 -14.56 -23.67 -23.42
N ALA A 730 -14.67 -24.23 -24.64
CA ALA A 730 -15.89 -24.15 -25.43
C ALA A 730 -17.07 -24.89 -24.79
N GLU A 731 -16.83 -26.10 -24.27
CA GLU A 731 -17.86 -26.89 -23.56
C GLU A 731 -18.23 -26.23 -22.23
N LEU A 732 -17.26 -25.68 -21.50
CA LEU A 732 -17.47 -24.98 -20.24
C LEU A 732 -18.27 -23.70 -20.43
N LYS A 733 -18.00 -22.95 -21.51
CA LYS A 733 -18.77 -21.75 -21.88
C LYS A 733 -20.21 -22.09 -22.22
N GLU A 734 -20.44 -23.10 -23.07
CA GLU A 734 -21.80 -23.58 -23.41
C GLU A 734 -22.54 -24.02 -22.13
N TRP A 735 -21.86 -24.77 -21.26
CA TRP A 735 -22.43 -25.17 -19.97
C TRP A 735 -22.82 -23.97 -19.08
N LYS A 736 -21.97 -22.94 -18.97
CA LYS A 736 -22.27 -21.71 -18.20
C LYS A 736 -23.49 -20.97 -18.75
N GLU A 737 -23.75 -21.03 -20.06
CA GLU A 737 -24.91 -20.38 -20.69
C GLU A 737 -26.22 -21.17 -20.48
N GLU A 738 -26.14 -22.49 -20.31
CA GLU A 738 -27.31 -23.38 -20.21
C GLU A 738 -27.70 -23.79 -18.78
N THR A 739 -26.74 -23.76 -17.84
CA THR A 739 -26.94 -24.25 -16.48
C THR A 739 -27.87 -23.34 -15.67
N ASN A 740 -28.62 -23.96 -14.73
CA ASN A 740 -29.39 -23.26 -13.69
C ASN A 740 -28.74 -23.39 -12.30
N LEU A 741 -27.52 -23.92 -12.24
CA LEU A 741 -26.73 -24.09 -11.03
C LEU A 741 -25.88 -22.83 -10.80
N ALA A 742 -26.47 -21.82 -10.16
CA ALA A 742 -25.86 -20.51 -9.95
C ALA A 742 -24.61 -20.59 -9.05
N GLY A 743 -24.65 -21.40 -8.00
CA GLY A 743 -23.50 -21.58 -7.10
C GLY A 743 -22.32 -22.21 -7.83
N LEU A 744 -22.58 -23.30 -8.56
CA LEU A 744 -21.55 -23.95 -9.37
C LEU A 744 -21.02 -23.05 -10.49
N GLN A 745 -21.88 -22.23 -11.10
CA GLN A 745 -21.46 -21.26 -12.11
C GLN A 745 -20.53 -20.20 -11.53
N ARG A 746 -20.86 -19.65 -10.34
CA ARG A 746 -20.00 -18.70 -9.62
C ARG A 746 -18.66 -19.34 -9.26
N PHE A 747 -18.65 -20.53 -8.68
CA PHE A 747 -17.43 -21.25 -8.34
C PHE A 747 -16.48 -21.44 -9.52
N ILE A 748 -16.99 -21.87 -10.68
CA ILE A 748 -16.19 -22.04 -11.89
C ILE A 748 -15.66 -20.70 -12.41
N LYS A 749 -16.49 -19.66 -12.38
CA LYS A 749 -16.07 -18.31 -12.78
C LYS A 749 -14.89 -17.82 -11.93
N GLU A 750 -14.96 -18.00 -10.62
CA GLU A 750 -13.87 -17.58 -9.74
C GLU A 750 -12.62 -18.47 -9.87
N LEU A 751 -12.77 -19.77 -10.14
CA LEU A 751 -11.62 -20.64 -10.49
C LEU A 751 -10.92 -20.22 -11.80
N GLU A 752 -11.65 -19.65 -12.76
CA GLU A 752 -11.04 -19.08 -13.98
C GLU A 752 -10.22 -17.82 -13.69
N ASN A 753 -10.44 -17.16 -12.54
CA ASN A 753 -9.69 -15.99 -12.10
C ASN A 753 -8.44 -16.33 -11.26
N VAL A 754 -8.34 -17.56 -10.74
CA VAL A 754 -7.16 -18.06 -10.02
C VAL A 754 -5.99 -18.21 -11.00
N ASN A 755 -5.08 -17.25 -11.00
CA ASN A 755 -3.92 -17.18 -11.92
C ASN A 755 -2.59 -17.60 -11.27
#